data_AF-B1I2D7-F1
#
_entry.id   AF-B1I2D7-F1
#
_cell.length_a   1.000
_cell.length_b   1.000
_cell.length_c   1.000
_cell.angle_alpha   90.00
_cell.angle_beta   90.00
_cell.angle_gamma   90.00
#
_symmetry.space_group_name_H-M   'P 1'
#
loop_
_entity.id
_entity.type
_entity.pdbx_description
1 polymer ?
#
loop_
_entity_poly.entity_id
_entity_poly.type
_entity_poly.pdbx_seq_one_letter_code
_entity_poly.pdbx_strand_id
1 'polypeptide(L)'
;MVTVGLPRAMAYYYMYPFYAEFCREIGVQLVVSPPTTKRILEKMEFCPTDEPCVAVKLLFAHARELLDRGVDRLFIPCLVSLEPKNYCCPKFIGIPYMVQNALENGAQVLSPVVDLSQGKRHWEKTWIETGLLLGAGPDRTRRALQAGWKAQRRFETLCVEKRLSTPDAFRILDSKAPRRGDGQAAAMSAEETVAVIGHPYILFDAFSMDLLPKFKQYGRVLTAEMVPPEEIRRQMETVSEGERLWSFEAQLLGAALHYLRNNLVDKLVLVGSFECGPESIIENFVEEEAARQGIPFLLLTLDEHTADAGLTTRIEAFMDVQPLPSGASGTIPKVQVPGLRPDRFVIGMPTMGHLDLAIRSALADCGVDSIRTPHANKEVLELGKDLSPEFVCLPFTITLGQMRWLLEKGATHLLMVGGKGKCRLGWYAQVQEQLLRRLGYEFELIVIDSPLPLRERWSDFRQTLKRTTNQASWLRILRALYAGYHRMAAIDQAENICHRVRAFESRPGTVDRLFTQFVRRVERAASTESVWMLMSEFRDQAEAIETEDTNPVRVRIVGEIWVVLEAHINMHLESLLGKSTDPRVWVDREISVTQWFHKNLFPTREATERKKQIQQAALPYLGTDVGGHGRFSVGLTALATQEGIDGIIHLMPFTCMPEIVAQNIMVKLSEEFDLPVLTFIITDQTGEAGFETRVEAFLDILKDRRNGRLKLEEGA
;
A
#
# COMPACT_ATOMS: atom_id res chain seq x y z
N MET A 1 -14.72 -38.06 -2.62
CA MET A 1 -15.21 -36.71 -2.29
C MET A 1 -14.08 -35.76 -2.62
N VAL A 2 -14.33 -34.65 -3.32
CA VAL A 2 -13.26 -33.68 -3.64
C VAL A 2 -12.82 -33.02 -2.33
N THR A 3 -11.51 -32.93 -2.11
CA THR A 3 -10.93 -32.33 -0.90
C THR A 3 -10.21 -31.04 -1.27
N VAL A 4 -10.40 -29.99 -0.47
CA VAL A 4 -9.70 -28.71 -0.62
C VAL A 4 -9.17 -28.24 0.73
N GLY A 5 -7.99 -27.63 0.74
CA GLY A 5 -7.29 -27.18 1.94
C GLY A 5 -7.47 -25.70 2.20
N LEU A 6 -7.97 -25.29 3.36
CA LEU A 6 -8.04 -23.88 3.79
C LEU A 6 -6.93 -23.60 4.82
N PRO A 7 -5.95 -22.73 4.48
CA PRO A 7 -4.96 -22.29 5.46
C PRO A 7 -5.64 -21.58 6.64
N ARG A 8 -5.29 -21.97 7.88
CA ARG A 8 -5.72 -21.33 9.13
C ARG A 8 -4.93 -20.03 9.38
N ALA A 9 -5.06 -19.09 8.47
CA ALA A 9 -4.43 -17.78 8.53
C ALA A 9 -5.31 -16.75 7.82
N MET A 10 -5.07 -15.46 8.08
CA MET A 10 -5.67 -14.35 7.35
C MET A 10 -7.20 -14.47 7.25
N ALA A 11 -7.74 -14.75 6.05
CA ALA A 11 -9.16 -14.80 5.75
C ALA A 11 -9.92 -15.87 6.53
N TYR A 12 -9.24 -16.93 7.00
CA TYR A 12 -9.85 -17.93 7.88
C TYR A 12 -10.51 -17.28 9.10
N TYR A 13 -9.82 -16.37 9.76
CA TYR A 13 -10.32 -15.75 10.98
C TYR A 13 -11.48 -14.78 10.75
N TYR A 14 -11.70 -14.32 9.51
CA TYR A 14 -12.82 -13.44 9.18
C TYR A 14 -14.02 -14.17 8.57
N MET A 15 -13.77 -15.20 7.76
CA MET A 15 -14.78 -15.75 6.84
C MET A 15 -14.88 -17.28 6.86
N TYR A 16 -14.24 -17.97 7.81
CA TYR A 16 -14.33 -19.44 7.92
C TYR A 16 -15.77 -19.98 7.90
N PRO A 17 -16.76 -19.42 8.64
CA PRO A 17 -18.14 -19.92 8.61
C PRO A 17 -18.76 -19.86 7.21
N PHE A 18 -18.44 -18.82 6.44
CA PHE A 18 -18.85 -18.71 5.04
C PHE A 18 -18.24 -19.83 4.19
N TYR A 19 -16.92 -20.04 4.28
CA TYR A 19 -16.20 -21.03 3.47
C TYR A 19 -16.58 -22.48 3.80
N ALA A 20 -16.71 -22.80 5.10
CA ALA A 20 -17.09 -24.11 5.57
C ALA A 20 -18.49 -24.50 5.06
N GLU A 21 -19.45 -23.59 5.20
CA GLU A 21 -20.82 -23.82 4.76
C GLU A 21 -20.92 -23.89 3.23
N PHE A 22 -20.19 -23.03 2.50
CA PHE A 22 -20.13 -23.08 1.04
C PHE A 22 -19.64 -24.46 0.57
N CYS A 23 -18.49 -24.93 1.07
CA CYS A 23 -17.91 -26.22 0.69
C CYS A 23 -18.84 -27.39 1.05
N ARG A 24 -19.47 -27.34 2.23
CA ARG A 24 -20.45 -28.34 2.69
C ARG A 24 -21.63 -28.44 1.72
N GLU A 25 -22.20 -27.31 1.31
CA GLU A 25 -23.37 -27.28 0.41
C GLU A 25 -23.03 -27.76 -1.02
N ILE A 26 -21.83 -27.46 -1.53
CA ILE A 26 -21.36 -27.99 -2.82
C ILE A 26 -20.84 -29.44 -2.75
N GLY A 27 -20.75 -30.03 -1.55
CA GLY A 27 -20.36 -31.44 -1.36
C GLY A 27 -18.84 -31.68 -1.43
N VAL A 28 -18.07 -30.67 -1.07
CA VAL A 28 -16.60 -30.68 -1.02
C VAL A 28 -16.15 -30.79 0.43
N GLN A 29 -15.14 -31.62 0.68
CA GLN A 29 -14.51 -31.73 1.99
C GLN A 29 -13.51 -30.58 2.16
N LEU A 30 -13.81 -29.66 3.09
CA LEU A 30 -12.89 -28.61 3.50
C LEU A 30 -11.98 -29.13 4.62
N VAL A 31 -10.67 -29.11 4.39
CA VAL A 31 -9.65 -29.46 5.38
C VAL A 31 -8.96 -28.18 5.82
N VAL A 32 -9.08 -27.81 7.09
CA VAL A 32 -8.36 -26.65 7.65
C VAL A 32 -7.01 -27.11 8.19
N SER A 33 -5.95 -26.34 7.98
CA SER A 33 -4.66 -26.62 8.62
C SER A 33 -4.80 -26.61 10.16
N PRO A 34 -3.96 -27.37 10.90
CA PRO A 34 -3.98 -27.37 12.37
C PRO A 34 -3.66 -25.98 12.97
N PRO A 35 -3.89 -25.77 14.29
CA PRO A 35 -3.40 -24.57 14.97
C PRO A 35 -1.90 -24.39 14.74
N THR A 36 -1.44 -23.14 14.67
CA THR A 36 -0.03 -22.79 14.56
C THR A 36 0.78 -23.42 15.70
N THR A 37 1.91 -24.02 15.36
CA THR A 37 2.88 -24.62 16.29
C THR A 37 4.27 -24.15 15.89
N LYS A 38 5.28 -24.32 16.76
CA LYS A 38 6.69 -24.01 16.41
C LYS A 38 7.11 -24.64 15.06
N ARG A 39 6.73 -25.90 14.83
CA ARG A 39 6.97 -26.62 13.56
C ARG A 39 6.29 -25.97 12.35
N ILE A 40 5.16 -25.30 12.52
CA ILE A 40 4.51 -24.56 11.44
C ILE A 40 5.19 -23.21 11.24
N LEU A 41 5.58 -22.51 12.32
CA LEU A 41 6.35 -21.26 12.22
C LEU A 41 7.65 -21.45 11.41
N GLU A 42 8.33 -22.59 11.59
CA GLU A 42 9.53 -22.95 10.81
C GLU A 42 9.28 -23.03 9.29
N LYS A 43 8.02 -23.24 8.85
CA LYS A 43 7.65 -23.30 7.43
C LYS A 43 7.39 -21.94 6.80
N MET A 44 7.60 -20.84 7.52
CA MET A 44 7.48 -19.49 6.96
C MET A 44 8.48 -19.25 5.82
N GLU A 45 9.60 -19.99 5.79
CA GLU A 45 10.56 -20.00 4.66
C GLU A 45 9.93 -20.39 3.32
N PHE A 46 8.72 -20.97 3.32
CA PHE A 46 7.97 -21.22 2.09
C PHE A 46 7.46 -19.93 1.43
N CYS A 47 7.49 -18.79 2.14
CA CYS A 47 7.27 -17.48 1.57
C CYS A 47 8.55 -17.04 0.82
N PRO A 48 8.50 -16.76 -0.49
CA PRO A 48 9.70 -16.43 -1.28
C PRO A 48 10.47 -15.16 -0.86
N THR A 49 9.91 -14.36 0.05
CA THR A 49 10.36 -13.01 0.41
C THR A 49 10.05 -12.75 1.88
N ASP A 50 10.86 -11.96 2.57
CA ASP A 50 10.74 -11.70 4.01
C ASP A 50 9.84 -10.50 4.37
N GLU A 51 9.56 -9.64 3.40
CA GLU A 51 8.84 -8.35 3.47
C GLU A 51 7.30 -8.40 3.62
N PRO A 52 6.62 -9.54 3.43
CA PRO A 52 5.23 -9.66 3.86
C PRO A 52 5.12 -9.67 5.39
N CYS A 53 4.02 -9.12 5.92
CA CYS A 53 3.81 -9.14 7.37
C CYS A 53 3.68 -10.59 7.86
N VAL A 54 3.95 -10.83 9.15
CA VAL A 54 3.93 -12.18 9.75
C VAL A 54 2.66 -12.97 9.43
N ALA A 55 1.50 -12.31 9.34
CA ALA A 55 0.23 -12.97 8.99
C ALA A 55 0.22 -13.57 7.57
N VAL A 56 0.90 -12.92 6.62
CA VAL A 56 1.08 -13.44 5.25
C VAL A 56 2.07 -14.60 5.26
N LYS A 57 3.22 -14.47 5.93
CA LYS A 57 4.22 -15.55 6.06
C LYS A 57 3.62 -16.81 6.72
N LEU A 58 2.78 -16.62 7.74
CA LEU A 58 2.00 -17.69 8.36
C LEU A 58 1.05 -18.38 7.38
N LEU A 59 0.43 -17.64 6.46
CA LEU A 59 -0.42 -18.25 5.45
C LEU A 59 0.38 -19.17 4.51
N PHE A 60 1.59 -18.78 4.12
CA PHE A 60 2.51 -19.65 3.38
C PHE A 60 2.88 -20.90 4.18
N ALA A 61 3.21 -20.75 5.46
CA ALA A 61 3.50 -21.88 6.35
C ALA A 61 2.33 -22.86 6.46
N HIS A 62 1.09 -22.35 6.58
CA HIS A 62 -0.12 -23.16 6.61
C HIS A 62 -0.45 -23.80 5.26
N ALA A 63 -0.19 -23.11 4.15
CA ALA A 63 -0.28 -23.69 2.81
C ALA A 63 0.71 -24.86 2.66
N ARG A 64 1.96 -24.68 3.10
CA ARG A 64 2.98 -25.75 3.10
C ARG A 64 2.56 -26.94 3.97
N GLU A 65 2.02 -26.70 5.16
CA GLU A 65 1.51 -27.78 6.03
C GLU A 65 0.37 -28.58 5.38
N LEU A 66 -0.50 -27.93 4.58
CA LEU A 66 -1.55 -28.63 3.83
C LEU A 66 -0.97 -29.47 2.68
N LEU A 67 0.01 -28.93 1.95
CA LEU A 67 0.71 -29.65 0.88
C LEU A 67 1.44 -30.88 1.41
N ASP A 68 2.15 -30.75 2.54
CA ASP A 68 2.84 -31.88 3.19
C ASP A 68 1.88 -32.99 3.64
N ARG A 69 0.60 -32.65 3.85
CA ARG A 69 -0.49 -33.61 4.18
C ARG A 69 -1.16 -34.20 2.94
N GLY A 70 -0.67 -33.90 1.74
CA GLY A 70 -1.21 -34.39 0.47
C GLY A 70 -2.47 -33.66 0.01
N VAL A 71 -2.72 -32.44 0.49
CA VAL A 71 -3.83 -31.59 0.00
C VAL A 71 -3.30 -30.65 -1.08
N ASP A 72 -3.45 -31.07 -2.34
CA ASP A 72 -2.92 -30.41 -3.54
C ASP A 72 -3.82 -29.30 -4.13
N ARG A 73 -5.04 -29.15 -3.60
CA ARG A 73 -5.98 -28.06 -3.95
C ARG A 73 -6.15 -27.14 -2.76
N LEU A 74 -5.49 -25.97 -2.79
CA LEU A 74 -5.58 -24.96 -1.74
C LEU A 74 -6.74 -24.01 -2.05
N PHE A 75 -7.64 -23.79 -1.09
CA PHE A 75 -8.74 -22.86 -1.19
C PHE A 75 -8.37 -21.54 -0.50
N ILE A 76 -7.95 -20.55 -1.30
CA ILE A 76 -7.48 -19.24 -0.83
C ILE A 76 -8.25 -18.15 -1.60
N PRO A 77 -9.42 -17.72 -1.11
CA PRO A 77 -10.24 -16.72 -1.79
C PRO A 77 -9.53 -15.36 -1.91
N CYS A 78 -9.75 -14.68 -3.03
CA CYS A 78 -9.24 -13.33 -3.28
C CYS A 78 -10.22 -12.30 -2.71
N LEU A 79 -9.88 -11.68 -1.58
CA LEU A 79 -10.73 -10.67 -0.93
C LEU A 79 -10.36 -9.28 -1.46
N VAL A 80 -11.19 -8.73 -2.37
CA VAL A 80 -11.02 -7.38 -2.92
C VAL A 80 -11.81 -6.36 -2.14
N SER A 81 -13.07 -6.68 -1.85
CA SER A 81 -14.00 -5.75 -1.23
C SER A 81 -15.13 -6.54 -0.57
N LEU A 82 -15.34 -6.30 0.72
CA LEU A 82 -16.44 -6.89 1.50
C LEU A 82 -17.64 -5.95 1.65
N GLU A 83 -17.52 -4.69 1.25
CA GLU A 83 -18.63 -3.73 1.19
C GLU A 83 -18.49 -2.81 -0.04
N PRO A 84 -19.59 -2.27 -0.60
CA PRO A 84 -19.57 -1.60 -1.92
C PRO A 84 -18.62 -0.42 -2.09
N LYS A 85 -18.19 0.23 -1.00
CA LYS A 85 -17.39 1.47 -1.04
C LYS A 85 -15.96 1.30 -0.49
N ASN A 86 -15.58 0.11 -0.05
CA ASN A 86 -14.28 -0.15 0.54
C ASN A 86 -13.53 -1.29 -0.16
N TYR A 87 -12.26 -1.47 0.24
CA TYR A 87 -11.38 -2.52 -0.26
C TYR A 87 -10.73 -3.28 0.90
N CYS A 88 -10.24 -4.50 0.68
CA CYS A 88 -9.30 -5.13 1.59
C CYS A 88 -7.87 -4.64 1.30
N CYS A 89 -6.94 -4.87 2.22
CA CYS A 89 -5.56 -4.47 1.99
C CYS A 89 -4.96 -5.19 0.77
N PRO A 90 -3.98 -4.59 0.06
CA PRO A 90 -3.35 -5.20 -1.12
C PRO A 90 -2.79 -6.61 -0.87
N LYS A 91 -2.29 -6.89 0.34
CA LYS A 91 -1.79 -8.22 0.71
C LYS A 91 -2.92 -9.28 0.72
N PHE A 92 -4.13 -8.96 1.18
CA PHE A 92 -5.31 -9.84 1.06
C PHE A 92 -5.72 -10.10 -0.39
N ILE A 93 -5.60 -9.09 -1.24
CA ILE A 93 -5.92 -9.20 -2.67
C ILE A 93 -4.89 -10.06 -3.40
N GLY A 94 -3.61 -9.86 -3.08
CA GLY A 94 -2.48 -10.52 -3.72
C GLY A 94 -2.22 -11.95 -3.25
N ILE A 95 -2.58 -12.31 -2.02
CA ILE A 95 -2.11 -13.56 -1.41
C ILE A 95 -2.44 -14.85 -2.19
N PRO A 96 -3.60 -15.01 -2.86
CA PRO A 96 -3.83 -16.23 -3.64
C PRO A 96 -2.84 -16.37 -4.80
N TYR A 97 -2.47 -15.25 -5.41
CA TYR A 97 -1.49 -15.20 -6.49
C TYR A 97 -0.07 -15.42 -5.98
N MET A 98 0.30 -14.77 -4.87
CA MET A 98 1.59 -14.98 -4.21
C MET A 98 1.82 -16.47 -3.90
N VAL A 99 0.84 -17.13 -3.28
CA VAL A 99 0.93 -18.57 -2.99
C VAL A 99 1.00 -19.38 -4.28
N GLN A 100 0.14 -19.11 -5.27
CA GLN A 100 0.11 -19.86 -6.53
C GLN A 100 1.46 -19.84 -7.27
N ASN A 101 2.16 -18.70 -7.24
CA ASN A 101 3.46 -18.54 -7.90
C ASN A 101 4.62 -19.20 -7.13
N ALA A 102 4.45 -19.48 -5.84
CA ALA A 102 5.41 -20.22 -5.02
C ALA A 102 5.23 -21.75 -5.09
N LEU A 103 4.19 -22.25 -5.77
CA LEU A 103 3.96 -23.70 -5.91
C LEU A 103 4.85 -24.31 -6.99
N GLU A 104 5.58 -25.36 -6.65
CA GLU A 104 6.45 -26.10 -7.58
C GLU A 104 5.90 -27.47 -8.02
N ASN A 105 4.94 -28.03 -7.28
CA ASN A 105 4.53 -29.44 -7.36
C ASN A 105 3.22 -29.70 -8.12
N GLY A 106 2.79 -28.77 -8.98
CA GLY A 106 1.52 -28.89 -9.72
C GLY A 106 0.25 -28.72 -8.88
N ALA A 107 0.39 -28.40 -7.59
CA ALA A 107 -0.73 -27.99 -6.74
C ALA A 107 -1.39 -26.71 -7.28
N GLN A 108 -2.66 -26.53 -6.94
CA GLN A 108 -3.48 -25.43 -7.45
C GLN A 108 -4.13 -24.63 -6.33
N VAL A 109 -4.11 -23.32 -6.47
CA VAL A 109 -4.87 -22.39 -5.66
C VAL A 109 -6.22 -22.13 -6.33
N LEU A 110 -7.29 -22.52 -5.64
CA LEU A 110 -8.66 -22.16 -5.96
C LEU A 110 -8.96 -20.81 -5.30
N SER A 111 -8.99 -19.75 -6.10
CA SER A 111 -9.08 -18.36 -5.64
C SER A 111 -10.33 -17.65 -6.15
N PRO A 112 -11.55 -18.07 -5.76
CA PRO A 112 -12.74 -17.31 -6.12
C PRO A 112 -12.66 -15.90 -5.52
N VAL A 113 -13.11 -14.90 -6.29
CA VAL A 113 -12.96 -13.48 -5.95
C VAL A 113 -14.20 -13.00 -5.20
N VAL A 114 -14.00 -12.29 -4.09
CA VAL A 114 -15.04 -11.54 -3.38
C VAL A 114 -14.80 -10.06 -3.62
N ASP A 115 -15.63 -9.47 -4.48
CA ASP A 115 -15.60 -8.05 -4.82
C ASP A 115 -17.02 -7.48 -4.82
N LEU A 116 -17.44 -6.90 -3.69
CA LEU A 116 -18.75 -6.26 -3.58
C LEU A 116 -18.76 -4.83 -4.13
N SER A 117 -17.60 -4.23 -4.44
CA SER A 117 -17.51 -2.87 -5.02
C SER A 117 -18.10 -2.81 -6.43
N GLN A 118 -18.07 -3.93 -7.16
CA GLN A 118 -18.65 -4.06 -8.51
C GLN A 118 -20.10 -4.57 -8.51
N GLY A 119 -20.74 -4.61 -7.34
CA GLY A 119 -22.11 -5.06 -7.16
C GLY A 119 -22.27 -6.57 -6.98
N LYS A 120 -23.42 -6.97 -6.42
CA LYS A 120 -23.65 -8.32 -5.86
C LYS A 120 -23.54 -9.49 -6.85
N ARG A 121 -23.68 -9.27 -8.16
CA ARG A 121 -23.69 -10.35 -9.16
C ARG A 121 -22.37 -10.54 -9.90
N HIS A 122 -21.48 -9.54 -9.89
CA HIS A 122 -20.26 -9.58 -10.70
C HIS A 122 -19.28 -10.65 -10.19
N TRP A 123 -19.11 -10.73 -8.87
CA TRP A 123 -18.19 -11.66 -8.22
C TRP A 123 -18.68 -13.12 -8.22
N GLU A 124 -20.01 -13.37 -8.29
CA GLU A 124 -20.60 -14.72 -8.32
C GLU A 124 -20.05 -15.59 -9.46
N LYS A 125 -19.64 -14.98 -10.58
CA LYS A 125 -19.10 -15.68 -11.74
C LYS A 125 -17.89 -16.56 -11.36
N THR A 126 -16.92 -16.00 -10.65
CA THR A 126 -15.69 -16.73 -10.25
C THR A 126 -15.99 -17.85 -9.26
N TRP A 127 -17.01 -17.67 -8.41
CA TRP A 127 -17.49 -18.71 -7.50
C TRP A 127 -18.22 -19.83 -8.24
N ILE A 128 -19.02 -19.51 -9.26
CA ILE A 128 -19.65 -20.50 -10.14
C ILE A 128 -18.59 -21.30 -10.89
N GLU A 129 -17.57 -20.65 -11.44
CA GLU A 129 -16.42 -21.32 -12.09
C GLU A 129 -15.70 -22.26 -11.12
N THR A 130 -15.42 -21.80 -9.90
CA THR A 130 -14.83 -22.63 -8.85
C THR A 130 -15.74 -23.81 -8.47
N GLY A 131 -17.06 -23.58 -8.36
CA GLY A 131 -18.04 -24.63 -8.12
C GLY A 131 -18.03 -25.69 -9.22
N LEU A 132 -17.96 -25.27 -10.49
CA LEU A 132 -17.87 -26.18 -11.63
C LEU A 132 -16.60 -27.04 -11.59
N LEU A 133 -15.45 -26.43 -11.29
CA LEU A 133 -14.17 -27.16 -11.09
C LEU A 133 -14.24 -28.18 -9.95
N LEU A 134 -15.11 -27.95 -8.98
CA LEU A 134 -15.35 -28.83 -7.83
C LEU A 134 -16.53 -29.79 -8.02
N GLY A 135 -17.15 -29.81 -9.21
CA GLY A 135 -18.24 -30.74 -9.56
C GLY A 135 -19.64 -30.28 -9.15
N ALA A 136 -19.84 -28.99 -8.86
CA ALA A 136 -21.13 -28.40 -8.54
C ALA A 136 -21.64 -27.49 -9.67
N GLY A 137 -22.86 -27.75 -10.14
CA GLY A 137 -23.53 -26.91 -11.14
C GLY A 137 -23.92 -25.52 -10.61
N PRO A 138 -24.20 -24.54 -11.49
CA PRO A 138 -24.40 -23.13 -11.11
C PRO A 138 -25.47 -22.90 -10.04
N ASP A 139 -26.60 -23.60 -10.10
CA ASP A 139 -27.70 -23.43 -9.15
C ASP A 139 -27.35 -23.93 -7.75
N ARG A 140 -26.60 -25.03 -7.67
CA ARG A 140 -26.08 -25.54 -6.40
C ARG A 140 -25.09 -24.54 -5.80
N THR A 141 -24.21 -23.99 -6.62
CA THR A 141 -23.23 -22.97 -6.18
C THR A 141 -23.92 -21.70 -5.68
N ARG A 142 -24.97 -21.21 -6.36
CA ARG A 142 -25.74 -20.04 -5.87
C ARG A 142 -26.41 -20.30 -4.53
N ARG A 143 -26.98 -21.50 -4.32
CA ARG A 143 -27.53 -21.89 -3.02
C ARG A 143 -26.44 -21.95 -1.94
N ALA A 144 -25.27 -22.49 -2.28
CA ALA A 144 -24.13 -22.55 -1.37
C ALA A 144 -23.63 -21.16 -0.97
N LEU A 145 -23.59 -20.19 -1.91
CA LEU A 145 -23.25 -18.79 -1.60
C LEU A 145 -24.25 -18.15 -0.63
N GLN A 146 -25.55 -18.36 -0.83
CA GLN A 146 -26.58 -17.85 0.08
C GLN A 146 -26.48 -18.48 1.47
N ALA A 147 -26.23 -19.79 1.54
CA ALA A 147 -26.02 -20.53 2.78
C ALA A 147 -24.77 -20.02 3.52
N GLY A 148 -23.65 -19.86 2.81
CA GLY A 148 -22.42 -19.29 3.35
C GLY A 148 -22.63 -17.93 4.00
N TRP A 149 -23.31 -17.00 3.32
CA TRP A 149 -23.62 -15.70 3.89
C TRP A 149 -24.57 -15.77 5.10
N LYS A 150 -25.47 -16.75 5.13
CA LYS A 150 -26.33 -16.98 6.30
C LYS A 150 -25.52 -17.50 7.48
N ALA A 151 -24.56 -18.40 7.26
CA ALA A 151 -23.64 -18.89 8.29
C ALA A 151 -22.74 -17.77 8.83
N GLN A 152 -22.23 -16.90 7.95
CA GLN A 152 -21.43 -15.74 8.32
C GLN A 152 -22.22 -14.75 9.21
N ARG A 153 -23.45 -14.39 8.83
CA ARG A 153 -24.31 -13.54 9.67
C ARG A 153 -24.59 -14.17 11.03
N ARG A 154 -24.79 -15.50 11.09
CA ARG A 154 -24.99 -16.21 12.35
C ARG A 154 -23.74 -16.11 13.25
N PHE A 155 -22.54 -16.19 12.67
CA PHE A 155 -21.29 -15.97 13.38
C PHE A 155 -21.22 -14.55 13.96
N GLU A 156 -21.48 -13.54 13.14
CA GLU A 156 -21.47 -12.13 13.55
C GLU A 156 -22.46 -11.88 14.71
N THR A 157 -23.70 -12.36 14.57
CA THR A 157 -24.73 -12.27 15.63
C THR A 157 -24.27 -12.95 16.92
N LEU A 158 -23.64 -14.12 16.84
CA LEU A 158 -23.14 -14.82 18.03
C LEU A 158 -22.02 -14.06 18.75
N CYS A 159 -21.08 -13.46 18.00
CA CYS A 159 -20.00 -12.66 18.59
C CYS A 159 -20.55 -11.46 19.35
N VAL A 160 -21.55 -10.78 18.79
CA VAL A 160 -22.19 -9.60 19.39
C VAL A 160 -23.07 -9.97 20.59
N GLU A 161 -24.08 -10.81 20.40
CA GLU A 161 -25.09 -11.10 21.44
C GLU A 161 -24.49 -11.77 22.67
N LYS A 162 -23.45 -12.58 22.47
CA LYS A 162 -22.83 -13.36 23.54
C LYS A 162 -21.44 -12.84 23.94
N ARG A 163 -20.96 -11.78 23.31
CA ARG A 163 -19.60 -11.22 23.52
C ARG A 163 -18.53 -12.32 23.45
N LEU A 164 -18.59 -13.11 22.38
CA LEU A 164 -17.68 -14.22 22.15
C LEU A 164 -16.51 -13.80 21.28
N SER A 165 -15.34 -14.34 21.57
CA SER A 165 -14.21 -14.24 20.67
C SER A 165 -14.44 -15.07 19.40
N THR A 166 -13.74 -14.72 18.33
CA THR A 166 -13.80 -15.44 17.05
C THR A 166 -13.59 -16.97 17.22
N PRO A 167 -12.56 -17.47 17.93
CA PRO A 167 -12.40 -18.91 18.16
C PRO A 167 -13.53 -19.55 18.98
N ASP A 168 -14.09 -18.85 19.96
CA ASP A 168 -15.22 -19.36 20.75
C ASP A 168 -16.48 -19.51 19.89
N ALA A 169 -16.75 -18.52 19.04
CA ALA A 169 -17.89 -18.55 18.12
C ALA A 169 -17.73 -19.65 17.06
N PHE A 170 -16.53 -19.86 16.52
CA PHE A 170 -16.25 -20.98 15.59
C PHE A 170 -16.51 -22.34 16.24
N ARG A 171 -16.04 -22.56 17.48
CA ARG A 171 -16.30 -23.80 18.22
C ARG A 171 -17.79 -24.10 18.36
N ILE A 172 -18.60 -23.07 18.66
CA ILE A 172 -20.06 -23.22 18.78
C ILE A 172 -20.70 -23.58 17.42
N LEU A 173 -20.21 -23.01 16.32
CA LEU A 173 -20.76 -23.27 14.99
C LEU A 173 -20.38 -24.66 14.44
N ASP A 174 -19.18 -25.15 14.73
CA ASP A 174 -18.70 -26.46 14.27
C ASP A 174 -19.27 -27.63 15.07
N SER A 175 -19.62 -27.41 16.35
CA SER A 175 -20.12 -28.47 17.22
C SER A 175 -21.61 -28.82 16.98
N LYS A 176 -21.91 -30.10 16.70
CA LYS A 176 -23.25 -30.73 16.91
C LYS A 176 -23.43 -31.29 18.34
N ALA A 177 -22.49 -31.05 19.26
CA ALA A 177 -22.39 -31.71 20.58
C ALA A 177 -22.04 -30.69 21.69
N PRO A 178 -22.27 -31.03 22.97
CA PRO A 178 -22.84 -30.12 23.96
C PRO A 178 -21.86 -29.11 24.54
N ARG A 179 -22.45 -28.05 25.10
CA ARG A 179 -21.81 -27.04 25.95
C ARG A 179 -20.91 -27.74 26.98
N ARG A 180 -19.60 -27.62 26.83
CA ARG A 180 -18.76 -27.43 28.01
C ARG A 180 -18.96 -25.99 28.42
N GLY A 181 -19.81 -25.81 29.43
CA GLY A 181 -19.90 -24.57 30.14
C GLY A 181 -18.60 -24.37 30.90
N ASP A 182 -17.65 -23.68 30.27
CA ASP A 182 -16.70 -22.87 31.02
C ASP A 182 -17.37 -21.51 31.26
N GLY A 183 -18.58 -21.58 31.83
CA GLY A 183 -19.15 -20.50 32.59
C GLY A 183 -18.40 -20.45 33.91
N GLN A 184 -17.16 -19.97 33.88
CA GLN A 184 -16.68 -19.17 34.99
C GLN A 184 -17.12 -17.74 34.70
N ALA A 185 -18.39 -17.47 35.00
CA ALA A 185 -18.70 -16.22 35.65
C ALA A 185 -17.94 -16.26 36.99
N ALA A 186 -16.64 -15.94 36.94
CA ALA A 186 -15.90 -15.60 38.13
C ALA A 186 -16.64 -14.42 38.77
N ALA A 187 -16.86 -14.53 40.08
CA ALA A 187 -17.62 -13.58 40.87
C ALA A 187 -17.21 -12.14 40.51
N MET A 188 -18.20 -11.34 40.11
CA MET A 188 -18.04 -9.92 39.79
C MET A 188 -17.53 -9.18 41.04
N SER A 189 -16.21 -9.03 41.13
CA SER A 189 -15.60 -7.86 41.73
C SER A 189 -15.46 -6.78 40.64
N ALA A 190 -15.30 -5.51 41.03
CA ALA A 190 -15.19 -4.38 40.11
C ALA A 190 -13.86 -4.43 39.32
N GLU A 191 -13.77 -5.36 38.36
CA GLU A 191 -12.60 -5.54 37.50
C GLU A 191 -12.64 -4.57 36.31
N GLU A 192 -11.47 -4.01 35.99
CA GLU A 192 -11.27 -3.13 34.84
C GLU A 192 -11.74 -3.81 33.54
N THR A 193 -12.37 -3.05 32.65
CA THR A 193 -12.72 -3.49 31.30
C THR A 193 -11.71 -2.95 30.29
N VAL A 194 -11.02 -3.85 29.59
CA VAL A 194 -10.00 -3.53 28.59
C VAL A 194 -10.48 -3.88 27.19
N ALA A 195 -10.46 -2.92 26.26
CA ALA A 195 -10.57 -3.22 24.84
C ALA A 195 -9.21 -3.69 24.30
N VAL A 196 -9.16 -4.87 23.70
CA VAL A 196 -8.00 -5.34 22.92
C VAL A 196 -8.43 -5.44 21.47
N ILE A 197 -8.06 -4.41 20.69
CA ILE A 197 -8.43 -4.25 19.29
C ILE A 197 -7.25 -4.66 18.43
N GLY A 198 -7.47 -5.52 17.45
CA GLY A 198 -6.46 -5.98 16.53
C GLY A 198 -7.09 -6.95 15.55
N HIS A 199 -6.38 -7.28 14.48
CA HIS A 199 -6.89 -8.28 13.55
C HIS A 199 -7.05 -9.63 14.26
N PRO A 200 -8.16 -10.38 14.05
CA PRO A 200 -8.34 -11.72 14.60
C PRO A 200 -7.21 -12.70 14.26
N TYR A 201 -6.63 -12.59 13.06
CA TYR A 201 -5.47 -13.40 12.66
C TYR A 201 -4.18 -13.03 13.40
N ILE A 202 -4.16 -11.90 14.12
CA ILE A 202 -3.09 -11.50 15.04
C ILE A 202 -3.47 -11.94 16.46
N LEU A 203 -4.66 -11.57 16.94
CA LEU A 203 -5.08 -11.78 18.34
C LEU A 203 -5.24 -13.25 18.74
N PHE A 204 -5.60 -14.12 17.79
CA PHE A 204 -6.00 -15.51 18.08
C PHE A 204 -5.07 -16.57 17.48
N ASP A 205 -3.96 -16.16 16.88
CA ASP A 205 -2.93 -17.09 16.41
C ASP A 205 -1.86 -17.30 17.51
N ALA A 206 -1.10 -18.38 17.43
CA ALA A 206 -0.12 -18.76 18.44
C ALA A 206 1.02 -17.72 18.59
N PHE A 207 1.31 -16.95 17.54
CA PHE A 207 2.34 -15.91 17.61
C PHE A 207 1.93 -14.72 18.52
N SER A 208 0.66 -14.61 18.89
CA SER A 208 0.19 -13.64 19.88
C SER A 208 0.72 -13.92 21.30
N MET A 209 1.30 -15.10 21.53
CA MET A 209 1.79 -15.55 22.83
C MET A 209 0.72 -15.43 23.93
N ASP A 210 -0.50 -15.91 23.62
CA ASP A 210 -1.64 -15.90 24.53
C ASP A 210 -1.99 -14.51 25.07
N LEU A 211 -1.92 -13.50 24.20
CA LEU A 211 -2.15 -12.09 24.54
C LEU A 211 -3.46 -11.85 25.29
N LEU A 212 -4.58 -12.39 24.78
CA LEU A 212 -5.89 -12.17 25.40
C LEU A 212 -6.02 -12.86 26.76
N PRO A 213 -5.60 -14.13 26.95
CA PRO A 213 -5.48 -14.71 28.28
C PRO A 213 -4.71 -13.86 29.29
N LYS A 214 -3.63 -13.17 28.89
CA LYS A 214 -2.88 -12.27 29.78
C LYS A 214 -3.71 -11.07 30.23
N PHE A 215 -4.39 -10.38 29.31
CA PHE A 215 -5.28 -9.28 29.68
C PHE A 215 -6.48 -9.73 30.54
N LYS A 216 -6.99 -10.95 30.30
CA LYS A 216 -8.08 -11.53 31.11
C LYS A 216 -7.70 -11.75 32.58
N GLN A 217 -6.41 -11.75 32.93
CA GLN A 217 -5.97 -11.81 34.33
C GLN A 217 -6.25 -10.52 35.10
N TYR A 218 -6.40 -9.39 34.40
CA TYR A 218 -6.64 -8.08 34.99
C TYR A 218 -8.11 -7.65 34.97
N GLY A 219 -8.92 -8.28 34.10
CA GLY A 219 -10.34 -8.05 34.08
C GLY A 219 -11.01 -8.43 32.77
N ARG A 220 -12.10 -7.73 32.47
CA ARG A 220 -12.95 -8.05 31.33
C ARG A 220 -12.32 -7.59 30.02
N VAL A 221 -12.14 -8.51 29.08
CA VAL A 221 -11.62 -8.18 27.74
C VAL A 221 -12.75 -8.07 26.71
N LEU A 222 -12.76 -6.99 25.94
CA LEU A 222 -13.62 -6.78 24.78
C LEU A 222 -12.78 -6.70 23.49
N THR A 223 -13.29 -7.24 22.38
CA THR A 223 -12.60 -7.27 21.08
C THR A 223 -13.52 -6.76 19.96
N ALA A 224 -12.95 -6.44 18.80
CA ALA A 224 -13.68 -5.74 17.73
C ALA A 224 -14.88 -6.53 17.16
N GLU A 225 -14.85 -7.87 17.14
CA GLU A 225 -15.97 -8.68 16.66
C GLU A 225 -17.19 -8.68 17.59
N MET A 226 -17.03 -8.18 18.82
CA MET A 226 -18.13 -8.06 19.78
C MET A 226 -18.97 -6.79 19.56
N VAL A 227 -18.58 -5.91 18.64
CA VAL A 227 -19.29 -4.67 18.31
C VAL A 227 -20.26 -4.92 17.14
N PRO A 228 -21.53 -4.48 17.24
CA PRO A 228 -22.48 -4.59 16.13
C PRO A 228 -21.97 -3.89 14.85
N PRO A 229 -22.13 -4.49 13.66
CA PRO A 229 -21.76 -3.85 12.40
C PRO A 229 -22.46 -2.51 12.16
N GLU A 230 -23.69 -2.33 12.64
CA GLU A 230 -24.42 -1.06 12.52
C GLU A 230 -23.75 0.05 13.32
N GLU A 231 -23.20 -0.29 14.48
CA GLU A 231 -22.49 0.63 15.34
C GLU A 231 -21.14 1.04 14.74
N ILE A 232 -20.40 0.08 14.20
CA ILE A 232 -19.16 0.33 13.44
C ILE A 232 -19.43 1.33 12.32
N ARG A 233 -20.46 1.10 11.50
CA ARG A 233 -20.82 2.01 10.40
C ARG A 233 -21.15 3.41 10.92
N ARG A 234 -21.91 3.51 12.02
CA ARG A 234 -22.25 4.81 12.64
C ARG A 234 -20.99 5.56 13.09
N GLN A 235 -20.00 4.88 13.65
CA GLN A 235 -18.73 5.53 14.01
C GLN A 235 -17.95 5.95 12.76
N MET A 236 -17.91 5.12 11.72
CA MET A 236 -17.20 5.44 10.48
C MET A 236 -17.83 6.61 9.71
N GLU A 237 -19.13 6.84 9.81
CA GLU A 237 -19.81 8.03 9.25
C GLU A 237 -19.31 9.36 9.83
N THR A 238 -18.71 9.33 11.03
CA THR A 238 -18.12 10.52 11.65
C THR A 238 -16.68 10.79 11.19
N VAL A 239 -16.04 9.81 10.56
CA VAL A 239 -14.69 9.92 10.01
C VAL A 239 -14.83 10.38 8.57
N SER A 240 -14.08 11.40 8.17
CA SER A 240 -14.12 11.91 6.80
C SER A 240 -13.80 10.80 5.80
N GLU A 241 -14.77 10.48 4.93
CA GLU A 241 -14.74 9.35 3.99
C GLU A 241 -14.51 7.97 4.63
N GLY A 242 -14.86 7.80 5.91
CA GLY A 242 -14.65 6.57 6.67
C GLY A 242 -15.27 5.32 6.04
N GLU A 243 -16.36 5.47 5.28
CA GLU A 243 -16.98 4.36 4.55
C GLU A 243 -16.12 3.80 3.41
N ARG A 244 -15.05 4.50 3.03
CA ARG A 244 -14.06 4.08 2.02
C ARG A 244 -12.79 3.51 2.64
N LEU A 245 -12.68 3.48 3.97
CA LEU A 245 -11.55 2.87 4.67
C LEU A 245 -11.56 1.36 4.43
N TRP A 246 -10.39 0.72 4.45
CA TRP A 246 -10.31 -0.71 4.20
C TRP A 246 -11.24 -1.50 5.12
N SER A 247 -11.86 -2.58 4.61
CA SER A 247 -13.00 -3.23 5.26
C SER A 247 -12.70 -3.67 6.70
N PHE A 248 -11.52 -4.25 6.93
CA PHE A 248 -11.14 -4.74 8.26
C PHE A 248 -10.69 -3.61 9.18
N GLU A 249 -10.01 -2.61 8.63
CA GLU A 249 -9.55 -1.44 9.37
C GLU A 249 -10.72 -0.53 9.78
N ALA A 250 -11.77 -0.43 8.96
CA ALA A 250 -13.03 0.20 9.31
C ALA A 250 -13.72 -0.52 10.47
N GLN A 251 -13.67 -1.85 10.51
CA GLN A 251 -14.15 -2.63 11.65
C GLN A 251 -13.34 -2.35 12.92
N LEU A 252 -12.00 -2.38 12.84
CA LEU A 252 -11.13 -2.12 13.98
C LEU A 252 -11.29 -0.68 14.51
N LEU A 253 -11.22 0.31 13.63
CA LEU A 253 -11.36 1.72 13.99
C LEU A 253 -12.76 2.02 14.51
N GLY A 254 -13.81 1.55 13.84
CA GLY A 254 -15.20 1.75 14.29
C GLY A 254 -15.46 1.13 15.66
N ALA A 255 -14.91 -0.06 15.94
CA ALA A 255 -14.99 -0.68 17.25
C ALA A 255 -14.23 0.11 18.32
N ALA A 256 -13.01 0.56 18.03
CA ALA A 256 -12.23 1.39 18.94
C ALA A 256 -12.94 2.71 19.27
N LEU A 257 -13.42 3.44 18.26
CA LEU A 257 -14.18 4.68 18.44
C LEU A 257 -15.47 4.44 19.23
N HIS A 258 -16.16 3.32 18.98
CA HIS A 258 -17.36 2.98 19.75
C HIS A 258 -17.04 2.80 21.24
N TYR A 259 -16.00 2.06 21.58
CA TYR A 259 -15.62 1.84 22.97
C TYR A 259 -15.17 3.12 23.66
N LEU A 260 -14.33 3.93 22.99
CA LEU A 260 -13.80 5.18 23.54
C LEU A 260 -14.92 6.22 23.75
N ARG A 261 -15.70 6.53 22.72
CA ARG A 261 -16.69 7.63 22.77
C ARG A 261 -17.88 7.36 23.68
N ASN A 262 -18.17 6.09 23.92
CA ASN A 262 -19.27 5.68 24.80
C ASN A 262 -18.77 5.29 26.20
N ASN A 263 -17.48 5.48 26.51
CA ASN A 263 -16.86 5.14 27.79
C ASN A 263 -17.19 3.71 28.24
N LEU A 264 -17.07 2.74 27.32
CA LEU A 264 -17.42 1.34 27.56
C LEU A 264 -16.24 0.51 28.09
N VAL A 265 -15.05 1.12 28.14
CA VAL A 265 -13.79 0.51 28.57
C VAL A 265 -12.99 1.49 29.40
N ASP A 266 -12.22 0.96 30.33
CA ASP A 266 -11.29 1.70 31.18
C ASP A 266 -9.95 1.92 30.48
N LYS A 267 -9.56 0.99 29.59
CA LYS A 267 -8.29 1.02 28.83
C LYS A 267 -8.48 0.46 27.43
N LEU A 268 -7.68 0.93 26.47
CA LEU A 268 -7.68 0.41 25.10
C LEU A 268 -6.27 0.04 24.65
N VAL A 269 -6.13 -1.15 24.08
CA VAL A 269 -4.92 -1.67 23.45
C VAL A 269 -5.20 -1.88 21.97
N LEU A 270 -4.43 -1.23 21.11
CA LEU A 270 -4.38 -1.54 19.68
C LEU A 270 -3.19 -2.47 19.43
N VAL A 271 -3.47 -3.65 18.89
CA VAL A 271 -2.51 -4.71 18.63
C VAL A 271 -2.28 -4.80 17.13
N GLY A 272 -1.03 -4.55 16.78
CA GLY A 272 -0.54 -4.53 15.43
C GLY A 272 0.40 -5.67 15.10
N SER A 273 0.76 -5.78 13.83
CA SER A 273 1.89 -6.59 13.40
C SER A 273 2.91 -5.73 12.67
N PHE A 274 4.19 -6.04 12.83
CA PHE A 274 5.26 -5.44 12.04
C PHE A 274 4.90 -5.50 10.54
N GLU A 275 5.10 -4.38 9.85
CA GLU A 275 4.72 -4.15 8.45
C GLU A 275 3.22 -4.25 8.11
N CYS A 276 2.34 -4.07 9.09
CA CYS A 276 0.92 -3.85 8.84
C CYS A 276 0.68 -2.43 8.31
N GLY A 277 0.67 -2.30 6.98
CA GLY A 277 0.46 -1.02 6.31
C GLY A 277 -0.83 -0.29 6.70
N PRO A 278 -2.02 -0.92 6.69
CA PRO A 278 -3.28 -0.23 6.95
C PRO A 278 -3.44 0.23 8.40
N GLU A 279 -2.82 -0.48 9.35
CA GLU A 279 -2.82 -0.13 10.77
C GLU A 279 -2.16 1.24 11.01
N SER A 280 -1.05 1.52 10.30
CA SER A 280 -0.32 2.79 10.40
C SER A 280 -1.16 4.02 10.05
N ILE A 281 -2.35 3.83 9.48
CA ILE A 281 -3.32 4.89 9.21
C ILE A 281 -4.31 5.04 10.37
N ILE A 282 -4.84 3.94 10.91
CA ILE A 282 -5.89 3.99 11.93
C ILE A 282 -5.38 4.32 13.33
N GLU A 283 -4.09 4.05 13.63
CA GLU A 283 -3.51 4.29 14.95
C GLU A 283 -3.67 5.74 15.42
N ASN A 284 -3.48 6.72 14.52
CA ASN A 284 -3.60 8.14 14.86
C ASN A 284 -5.02 8.53 15.27
N PHE A 285 -6.04 7.95 14.63
CA PHE A 285 -7.42 8.21 14.98
C PHE A 285 -7.77 7.63 16.35
N VAL A 286 -7.26 6.44 16.67
CA VAL A 286 -7.48 5.79 17.96
C VAL A 286 -6.74 6.54 19.06
N GLU A 287 -5.48 6.89 18.84
CA GLU A 287 -4.66 7.64 19.80
C GLU A 287 -5.29 9.01 20.12
N GLU A 288 -5.72 9.76 19.09
CA GLU A 288 -6.37 11.06 19.30
C GLU A 288 -7.67 10.93 20.09
N GLU A 289 -8.55 9.99 19.72
CA GLU A 289 -9.82 9.81 20.42
C GLU A 289 -9.59 9.34 21.86
N ALA A 290 -8.63 8.43 22.11
CA ALA A 290 -8.31 7.97 23.45
C ALA A 290 -7.80 9.13 24.33
N ALA A 291 -6.89 9.94 23.79
CA ALA A 291 -6.38 11.14 24.48
C ALA A 291 -7.50 12.15 24.76
N ARG A 292 -8.46 12.32 23.83
CA ARG A 292 -9.61 13.20 24.01
C ARG A 292 -10.53 12.74 25.14
N GLN A 293 -10.77 11.43 25.26
CA GLN A 293 -11.61 10.86 26.30
C GLN A 293 -10.87 10.68 27.65
N GLY A 294 -9.53 10.78 27.66
CA GLY A 294 -8.71 10.54 28.84
C GLY A 294 -8.52 9.04 29.17
N ILE A 295 -8.77 8.17 28.20
CA ILE A 295 -8.67 6.71 28.33
C ILE A 295 -7.23 6.30 28.00
N PRO A 296 -6.53 5.56 28.88
CA PRO A 296 -5.19 5.03 28.58
C PRO A 296 -5.16 4.18 27.30
N PHE A 297 -4.18 4.48 26.45
CA PHE A 297 -3.99 3.83 25.16
C PHE A 297 -2.60 3.18 25.08
N LEU A 298 -2.54 1.94 24.59
CA LEU A 298 -1.30 1.24 24.28
C LEU A 298 -1.33 0.76 22.83
N LEU A 299 -0.32 1.14 22.05
CA LEU A 299 0.00 0.50 20.78
C LEU A 299 0.98 -0.65 21.03
N LEU A 300 0.59 -1.86 20.65
CA LEU A 300 1.38 -3.08 20.82
C LEU A 300 1.66 -3.72 19.45
N THR A 301 2.85 -3.47 18.91
CA THR A 301 3.33 -4.11 17.69
C THR A 301 3.93 -5.48 18.00
N LEU A 302 3.46 -6.51 17.31
CA LEU A 302 4.00 -7.87 17.35
C LEU A 302 4.79 -8.21 16.08
N ASP A 303 5.87 -8.94 16.25
CA ASP A 303 6.71 -9.50 15.19
C ASP A 303 7.14 -10.95 15.52
N GLU A 304 7.71 -11.65 14.54
CA GLU A 304 8.19 -13.04 14.64
C GLU A 304 9.29 -13.23 15.70
N HIS A 305 10.02 -12.16 16.04
CA HIS A 305 11.06 -12.15 17.07
C HIS A 305 10.60 -11.66 18.44
N THR A 306 9.31 -11.37 18.61
CA THR A 306 8.80 -10.82 19.89
C THR A 306 8.98 -11.83 21.02
N ALA A 307 9.61 -11.39 22.11
CA ALA A 307 9.82 -12.21 23.28
C ALA A 307 8.65 -12.09 24.29
N ASP A 308 8.18 -13.24 24.77
CA ASP A 308 7.05 -13.36 25.69
C ASP A 308 7.22 -12.57 26.99
N ALA A 309 8.40 -12.62 27.58
CA ALA A 309 8.70 -11.93 28.84
C ALA A 309 8.60 -10.40 28.68
N GLY A 310 9.16 -9.85 27.60
CA GLY A 310 9.10 -8.42 27.32
C GLY A 310 7.67 -7.93 27.04
N LEU A 311 6.85 -8.77 26.39
CA LEU A 311 5.44 -8.49 26.20
C LEU A 311 4.68 -8.44 27.52
N THR A 312 4.88 -9.42 28.40
CA THR A 312 4.20 -9.49 29.71
C THR A 312 4.52 -8.27 30.57
N THR A 313 5.79 -7.85 30.65
CA THR A 313 6.17 -6.64 31.41
C THR A 313 5.52 -5.36 30.86
N ARG A 314 5.36 -5.24 29.54
CA ARG A 314 4.65 -4.10 28.93
C ARG A 314 3.16 -4.10 29.28
N ILE A 315 2.54 -5.27 29.31
CA ILE A 315 1.14 -5.43 29.72
C ILE A 315 0.99 -5.05 31.19
N GLU A 316 1.80 -5.63 32.07
CA GLU A 316 1.83 -5.30 33.51
C GLU A 316 1.95 -3.78 33.74
N ALA A 317 2.96 -3.15 33.13
CA ALA A 317 3.19 -1.72 33.28
C ALA A 317 2.01 -0.88 32.77
N PHE A 318 1.35 -1.29 31.68
CA PHE A 318 0.18 -0.60 31.15
C PHE A 318 -1.07 -0.78 32.03
N MET A 319 -1.24 -1.97 32.61
CA MET A 319 -2.34 -2.24 33.53
C MET A 319 -2.20 -1.48 34.86
N ASP A 320 -1.04 -0.94 35.18
CA ASP A 320 -0.86 -0.03 36.33
C ASP A 320 -1.16 1.44 35.99
N VAL A 321 -1.24 1.81 34.71
CA VAL A 321 -1.51 3.20 34.27
C VAL A 321 -2.92 3.62 34.71
N GLN A 322 -2.99 4.75 35.43
CA GLN A 322 -4.24 5.36 35.85
C GLN A 322 -4.81 6.26 34.74
N PRO A 323 -6.15 6.41 34.64
CA PRO A 323 -6.78 7.32 33.69
C PRO A 323 -6.26 8.76 33.84
N LEU A 324 -6.09 9.44 32.71
CA LEU A 324 -5.77 10.87 32.72
C LEU A 324 -7.06 11.67 32.98
N PRO A 325 -7.00 12.80 33.71
CA PRO A 325 -8.15 13.68 33.86
C PRO A 325 -8.71 14.05 32.47
N SER A 326 -10.03 13.95 32.27
CA SER A 326 -10.66 14.29 30.99
C SER A 326 -10.28 15.73 30.58
N GLY A 327 -9.69 15.88 29.39
CA GLY A 327 -9.17 17.17 28.89
C GLY A 327 -7.71 17.47 29.25
N ALA A 328 -7.04 16.66 30.07
CA ALA A 328 -5.59 16.62 30.19
C ALA A 328 -5.02 15.84 29.00
N SER A 329 -5.20 16.38 27.80
CA SER A 329 -4.41 15.96 26.65
C SER A 329 -2.96 16.03 27.08
N GLY A 330 -2.20 14.94 26.91
CA GLY A 330 -0.76 15.02 26.86
C GLY A 330 -0.44 15.99 25.73
N THR A 331 -0.28 17.26 26.10
CA THR A 331 0.03 18.32 25.17
C THR A 331 1.36 17.93 24.58
N ILE A 332 1.35 17.49 23.31
CA ILE A 332 2.52 17.67 22.46
C ILE A 332 2.90 19.14 22.68
N PRO A 333 4.15 19.44 23.10
CA PRO A 333 4.56 20.81 23.30
C PRO A 333 4.17 21.58 22.04
N LYS A 334 3.22 22.52 22.16
CA LYS A 334 2.80 23.33 21.01
C LYS A 334 4.07 24.03 20.54
N VAL A 335 4.58 23.61 19.40
CA VAL A 335 5.70 24.28 18.77
C VAL A 335 5.23 25.69 18.45
N GLN A 336 6.11 26.68 18.59
CA GLN A 336 5.79 28.02 18.16
C GLN A 336 5.68 28.03 16.63
N VAL A 337 4.48 27.75 16.14
CA VAL A 337 4.18 27.74 14.72
C VAL A 337 3.94 29.17 14.24
N PRO A 338 4.28 29.49 12.98
CA PRO A 338 3.86 30.75 12.38
C PRO A 338 2.33 30.87 12.43
N GLY A 339 1.82 32.00 12.92
CA GLY A 339 0.39 32.27 12.88
C GLY A 339 -0.13 32.35 11.45
N LEU A 340 -1.35 31.84 11.22
CA LEU A 340 -2.02 31.95 9.93
C LEU A 340 -2.09 33.42 9.51
N ARG A 341 -1.78 33.70 8.24
CA ARG A 341 -1.93 35.01 7.62
C ARG A 341 -3.13 34.96 6.66
N PRO A 342 -4.37 35.04 7.16
CA PRO A 342 -5.58 34.79 6.36
C PRO A 342 -5.79 35.79 5.21
N ASP A 343 -5.06 36.90 5.22
CA ASP A 343 -5.04 37.91 4.16
C ASP A 343 -4.24 37.48 2.92
N ARG A 344 -3.42 36.43 3.01
CA ARG A 344 -2.59 35.94 1.89
C ARG A 344 -3.05 34.57 1.41
N PHE A 345 -3.39 34.46 0.13
CA PHE A 345 -3.72 33.18 -0.52
C PHE A 345 -2.46 32.61 -1.19
N VAL A 346 -1.70 31.80 -0.44
CA VAL A 346 -0.42 31.21 -0.88
C VAL A 346 -0.50 29.69 -0.77
N ILE A 347 -0.28 29.01 -1.89
CA ILE A 347 -0.38 27.55 -1.98
C ILE A 347 1.00 26.90 -1.86
N GLY A 348 1.12 25.92 -0.97
CA GLY A 348 2.20 24.94 -0.94
C GLY A 348 1.70 23.57 -1.44
N MET A 349 2.58 22.76 -2.03
CA MET A 349 2.24 21.39 -2.45
C MET A 349 3.44 20.45 -2.30
N PRO A 350 3.28 19.22 -1.81
CA PRO A 350 4.35 18.23 -1.90
C PRO A 350 4.75 17.97 -3.35
N THR A 351 6.01 17.60 -3.59
CA THR A 351 6.54 17.39 -4.95
C THR A 351 7.17 16.02 -5.12
N MET A 352 6.92 15.43 -6.29
CA MET A 352 7.55 14.21 -6.81
C MET A 352 8.32 14.56 -8.07
N GLY A 353 9.64 14.42 -8.06
CA GLY A 353 10.45 14.83 -9.20
C GLY A 353 10.22 16.31 -9.54
N HIS A 354 9.68 16.60 -10.73
CA HIS A 354 9.44 17.97 -11.21
C HIS A 354 7.95 18.37 -11.27
N LEU A 355 7.07 17.66 -10.57
CA LEU A 355 5.62 17.93 -10.58
C LEU A 355 5.27 19.32 -10.02
N ASP A 356 5.95 19.80 -8.97
CA ASP A 356 5.71 21.16 -8.44
C ASP A 356 5.91 22.24 -9.51
N LEU A 357 6.91 22.10 -10.38
CA LEU A 357 7.20 23.09 -11.41
C LEU A 357 5.98 23.27 -12.33
N ALA A 358 5.38 22.17 -12.78
CA ALA A 358 4.22 22.19 -13.66
C ALA A 358 3.01 22.83 -12.99
N ILE A 359 2.74 22.49 -11.73
CA ILE A 359 1.57 22.99 -11.00
C ILE A 359 1.78 24.46 -10.58
N ARG A 360 2.95 24.83 -10.05
CA ARG A 360 3.27 26.24 -9.70
C ARG A 360 3.18 27.15 -10.92
N SER A 361 3.65 26.70 -12.08
CA SER A 361 3.49 27.45 -13.33
C SER A 361 2.01 27.66 -13.66
N ALA A 362 1.16 26.64 -13.52
CA ALA A 362 -0.28 26.76 -13.77
C ALA A 362 -0.98 27.67 -12.75
N LEU A 363 -0.54 27.66 -11.48
CA LEU A 363 -1.05 28.56 -10.44
C LEU A 363 -0.65 30.01 -10.71
N ALA A 364 0.61 30.26 -11.07
CA ALA A 364 1.12 31.58 -11.44
C ALA A 364 0.37 32.15 -12.65
N ASP A 365 0.14 31.32 -13.68
CA ASP A 365 -0.67 31.70 -14.84
C ASP A 365 -2.12 32.06 -14.44
N CYS A 366 -2.65 31.50 -13.35
CA CYS A 366 -3.94 31.86 -12.76
C CYS A 366 -3.90 33.06 -11.81
N GLY A 367 -2.72 33.61 -11.49
CA GLY A 367 -2.54 34.72 -10.55
C GLY A 367 -2.54 34.29 -9.08
N VAL A 368 -2.15 33.05 -8.80
CA VAL A 368 -2.05 32.49 -7.46
C VAL A 368 -0.58 32.34 -7.06
N ASP A 369 -0.24 32.90 -5.90
CA ASP A 369 1.10 32.76 -5.31
C ASP A 369 1.31 31.32 -4.83
N SER A 370 2.50 30.79 -5.09
CA SER A 370 2.90 29.46 -4.62
C SER A 370 4.35 29.41 -4.18
N ILE A 371 4.67 28.51 -3.25
CA ILE A 371 6.02 28.31 -2.74
C ILE A 371 6.67 27.14 -3.47
N ARG A 372 7.92 27.31 -3.90
CA ARG A 372 8.71 26.20 -4.46
C ARG A 372 9.04 25.21 -3.35
N THR A 373 8.56 23.99 -3.52
CA THR A 373 8.80 22.89 -2.58
C THR A 373 10.23 22.38 -2.73
N PRO A 374 10.95 22.15 -1.63
CA PRO A 374 12.25 21.50 -1.70
C PRO A 374 12.08 20.04 -2.16
N HIS A 375 13.04 19.56 -2.95
CA HIS A 375 13.23 18.13 -3.14
C HIS A 375 13.45 17.44 -1.79
N ALA A 376 13.28 16.11 -1.75
CA ALA A 376 13.59 15.37 -0.55
C ALA A 376 15.05 15.64 -0.13
N ASN A 377 15.25 15.88 1.15
CA ASN A 377 16.55 16.10 1.77
C ASN A 377 16.48 15.73 3.26
N LYS A 378 17.61 15.79 3.95
CA LYS A 378 17.69 15.44 5.37
C LYS A 378 16.76 16.28 6.26
N GLU A 379 16.66 17.59 6.03
CA GLU A 379 15.78 18.49 6.79
C GLU A 379 14.30 18.11 6.63
N VAL A 380 13.84 17.92 5.39
CA VAL A 380 12.46 17.49 5.08
C VAL A 380 12.16 16.14 5.74
N LEU A 381 13.09 15.21 5.66
CA LEU A 381 12.92 13.87 6.23
C LEU A 381 12.82 13.91 7.76
N GLU A 382 13.65 14.70 8.43
CA GLU A 382 13.58 14.92 9.89
C GLU A 382 12.25 15.55 10.30
N LEU A 383 11.83 16.63 9.61
CA LEU A 383 10.55 17.30 9.86
C LEU A 383 9.34 16.36 9.76
N GLY A 384 9.39 15.42 8.82
CA GLY A 384 8.35 14.41 8.61
C GLY A 384 8.37 13.28 9.62
N LYS A 385 9.57 12.79 9.99
CA LYS A 385 9.76 11.69 10.95
C LYS A 385 9.20 12.00 12.32
N ASP A 386 9.38 13.24 12.77
CA ASP A 386 8.88 13.72 14.07
C ASP A 386 7.37 13.47 14.27
N LEU A 387 6.61 13.38 13.18
CA LEU A 387 5.16 13.27 13.18
C LEU A 387 4.65 11.97 12.56
N SER A 388 5.51 11.21 11.89
CA SER A 388 5.07 10.06 11.10
C SER A 388 4.77 8.85 11.99
N PRO A 389 3.68 8.11 11.68
CA PRO A 389 3.45 6.78 12.23
C PRO A 389 4.63 5.85 11.92
N GLU A 390 5.00 4.97 12.86
CA GLU A 390 6.25 4.18 12.80
C GLU A 390 6.36 3.32 11.53
N PHE A 391 5.26 2.70 11.08
CA PHE A 391 5.24 1.83 9.91
C PHE A 391 4.65 2.45 8.65
N VAL A 392 4.46 3.78 8.62
CA VAL A 392 4.01 4.45 7.39
C VAL A 392 5.08 4.39 6.31
N CYS A 393 4.70 4.28 5.04
CA CYS A 393 5.69 4.23 3.97
C CYS A 393 6.37 5.60 3.78
N LEU A 394 7.66 5.56 3.41
CA LEU A 394 8.54 6.72 3.27
C LEU A 394 7.95 7.92 2.47
N PRO A 395 7.20 7.72 1.36
CA PRO A 395 6.57 8.84 0.65
C PRO A 395 5.62 9.67 1.54
N PHE A 396 4.94 9.05 2.51
CA PHE A 396 4.12 9.79 3.48
C PHE A 396 4.96 10.72 4.34
N THR A 397 6.06 10.19 4.89
CA THR A 397 6.97 10.94 5.77
C THR A 397 7.58 12.13 5.02
N ILE A 398 8.03 11.92 3.79
CA ILE A 398 8.61 12.99 2.96
C ILE A 398 7.56 14.07 2.67
N THR A 399 6.37 13.66 2.20
CA THR A 399 5.33 14.63 1.84
C THR A 399 4.82 15.40 3.07
N LEU A 400 4.73 14.75 4.24
CA LEU A 400 4.42 15.41 5.51
C LEU A 400 5.51 16.43 5.90
N GLY A 401 6.79 16.06 5.77
CA GLY A 401 7.92 16.95 5.99
C GLY A 401 7.93 18.16 5.05
N GLN A 402 7.63 17.94 3.76
CA GLN A 402 7.48 19.01 2.77
C GLN A 402 6.32 19.93 3.15
N MET A 403 5.16 19.38 3.56
CA MET A 403 4.02 20.18 4.01
C MET A 403 4.37 21.05 5.21
N ARG A 404 5.01 20.47 6.23
CA ARG A 404 5.47 21.21 7.41
C ARG A 404 6.42 22.34 7.02
N TRP A 405 7.42 22.05 6.19
CA TRP A 405 8.36 23.05 5.68
C TRP A 405 7.66 24.20 4.93
N LEU A 406 6.67 23.87 4.07
CA LEU A 406 5.91 24.86 3.31
C LEU A 406 5.10 25.79 4.23
N LEU A 407 4.46 25.25 5.27
CA LEU A 407 3.75 26.04 6.27
C LEU A 407 4.70 26.97 7.03
N GLU A 408 5.90 26.49 7.38
CA GLU A 408 6.95 27.31 8.00
C GLU A 408 7.44 28.45 7.11
N LYS A 409 7.39 28.28 5.77
CA LYS A 409 7.68 29.34 4.79
C LYS A 409 6.48 30.24 4.47
N GLY A 410 5.34 30.05 5.13
CA GLY A 410 4.18 30.93 5.04
C GLY A 410 3.14 30.52 4.00
N ALA A 411 3.09 29.24 3.61
CA ALA A 411 1.93 28.71 2.91
C ALA A 411 0.70 28.80 3.82
N THR A 412 -0.42 29.27 3.28
CA THR A 412 -1.71 29.34 4.01
C THR A 412 -2.65 28.23 3.59
N HIS A 413 -2.43 27.69 2.39
CA HIS A 413 -3.17 26.58 1.82
C HIS A 413 -2.16 25.50 1.40
N LEU A 414 -2.51 24.24 1.64
CA LEU A 414 -1.78 23.10 1.12
C LEU A 414 -2.61 22.41 0.04
N LEU A 415 -1.96 21.97 -1.03
CA LEU A 415 -2.57 21.22 -2.10
C LEU A 415 -2.03 19.79 -2.10
N MET A 416 -2.92 18.81 -1.99
CA MET A 416 -2.56 17.39 -1.99
C MET A 416 -3.39 16.62 -3.02
N VAL A 417 -2.77 15.63 -3.67
CA VAL A 417 -3.47 14.71 -4.54
C VAL A 417 -4.23 13.70 -3.69
N GLY A 418 -5.52 13.55 -3.95
CA GLY A 418 -6.39 12.57 -3.31
C GLY A 418 -6.41 11.22 -4.02
N GLY A 419 -7.37 10.38 -3.64
CA GLY A 419 -7.67 9.13 -4.32
C GLY A 419 -7.89 7.97 -3.36
N LYS A 420 -9.14 7.70 -3.00
CA LYS A 420 -9.52 6.55 -2.16
C LYS A 420 -9.44 5.23 -2.93
N GLY A 421 -8.26 4.62 -2.90
CA GLY A 421 -7.98 3.32 -3.51
C GLY A 421 -7.47 2.28 -2.50
N LYS A 422 -6.87 1.20 -3.01
CA LYS A 422 -6.35 0.08 -2.20
C LYS A 422 -5.04 0.42 -1.47
N CYS A 423 -4.32 1.47 -1.90
CA CYS A 423 -3.04 1.91 -1.35
C CYS A 423 -3.23 3.02 -0.30
N ARG A 424 -2.23 3.20 0.58
CA ARG A 424 -2.21 4.22 1.64
C ARG A 424 -2.30 5.66 1.17
N LEU A 425 -1.89 5.96 -0.07
CA LEU A 425 -2.00 7.32 -0.64
C LEU A 425 -3.41 7.91 -0.47
N GLY A 426 -4.44 7.07 -0.54
CA GLY A 426 -5.82 7.51 -0.34
C GLY A 426 -6.13 8.10 1.03
N TRP A 427 -5.25 7.92 2.02
CA TRP A 427 -5.42 8.42 3.38
C TRP A 427 -4.36 9.43 3.80
N TYR A 428 -3.44 9.78 2.89
CA TYR A 428 -2.36 10.72 3.20
C TYR A 428 -2.92 12.07 3.64
N ALA A 429 -3.78 12.67 2.82
CA ALA A 429 -4.34 14.00 3.06
C ALA A 429 -4.97 14.12 4.46
N GLN A 430 -5.83 13.18 4.85
CA GLN A 430 -6.54 13.23 6.13
C GLN A 430 -5.59 13.08 7.32
N VAL A 431 -4.69 12.09 7.29
CA VAL A 431 -3.78 11.85 8.41
C VAL A 431 -2.75 12.98 8.51
N GLN A 432 -2.21 13.45 7.38
CA GLN A 432 -1.26 14.58 7.37
C GLN A 432 -1.92 15.87 7.90
N GLU A 433 -3.18 16.12 7.54
CA GLU A 433 -3.94 17.25 8.08
C GLU A 433 -4.06 17.18 9.60
N GLN A 434 -4.50 16.03 10.10
CA GLN A 434 -4.69 15.76 11.52
C GLN A 434 -3.37 15.96 12.31
N LEU A 435 -2.27 15.39 11.81
CA LEU A 435 -0.95 15.50 12.44
C LEU A 435 -0.43 16.95 12.50
N LEU A 436 -0.55 17.70 11.40
CA LEU A 436 -0.11 19.10 11.35
C LEU A 436 -0.98 20.00 12.24
N ARG A 437 -2.30 19.77 12.28
CA ARG A 437 -3.21 20.49 13.18
C ARG A 437 -2.93 20.18 14.65
N ARG A 438 -2.61 18.92 14.97
CA ARG A 438 -2.22 18.48 16.33
C ARG A 438 -0.95 19.20 16.81
N LEU A 439 0.00 19.47 15.90
CA LEU A 439 1.20 20.26 16.19
C LEU A 439 0.91 21.76 16.36
N GLY A 440 -0.27 22.23 15.93
CA GLY A 440 -0.78 23.59 16.13
C GLY A 440 -0.88 24.44 14.86
N TYR A 441 -0.55 23.89 13.69
CA TYR A 441 -0.66 24.65 12.44
C TYR A 441 -2.11 24.89 12.04
N GLU A 442 -2.40 26.14 11.70
CA GLU A 442 -3.66 26.57 11.10
C GLU A 442 -3.43 26.75 9.60
N PHE A 443 -4.18 26.03 8.77
CA PHE A 443 -4.12 26.09 7.31
C PHE A 443 -5.38 25.50 6.70
N GLU A 444 -5.55 25.69 5.40
CA GLU A 444 -6.58 25.02 4.61
C GLU A 444 -5.96 23.93 3.73
N LEU A 445 -6.43 22.68 3.87
CA LEU A 445 -6.04 21.61 2.96
C LEU A 445 -7.02 21.53 1.78
N ILE A 446 -6.49 21.62 0.57
CA ILE A 446 -7.21 21.41 -0.68
C ILE A 446 -6.81 20.05 -1.24
N VAL A 447 -7.77 19.13 -1.33
CA VAL A 447 -7.57 17.79 -1.90
C VAL A 447 -8.11 17.75 -3.33
N ILE A 448 -7.25 17.44 -4.31
CA ILE A 448 -7.65 17.21 -5.69
C ILE A 448 -7.78 15.71 -5.93
N ASP A 449 -9.01 15.24 -6.07
CA ASP A 449 -9.32 13.87 -6.49
C ASP A 449 -9.44 13.71 -8.01
N SER A 450 -9.36 12.46 -8.47
CA SER A 450 -9.60 12.14 -9.88
C SER A 450 -11.03 12.54 -10.30
N PRO A 451 -11.19 13.21 -11.45
CA PRO A 451 -12.51 13.55 -11.99
C PRO A 451 -13.24 12.31 -12.52
N LEU A 452 -12.60 11.13 -12.59
CA LEU A 452 -13.18 9.90 -13.11
C LEU A 452 -13.82 9.06 -11.99
N PRO A 453 -15.05 8.54 -12.21
CA PRO A 453 -15.92 8.73 -13.38
C PRO A 453 -16.56 10.14 -13.43
N LEU A 454 -16.52 10.78 -14.61
CA LEU A 454 -16.94 12.20 -14.81
C LEU A 454 -18.38 12.48 -14.36
N ARG A 455 -19.28 11.51 -14.51
CA ARG A 455 -20.70 11.68 -14.17
C ARG A 455 -20.93 11.94 -12.69
N GLU A 456 -20.05 11.44 -11.82
CA GLU A 456 -20.20 11.51 -10.37
C GLU A 456 -19.29 12.56 -9.76
N ARG A 457 -18.08 12.75 -10.28
CA ARG A 457 -17.02 13.53 -9.61
C ARG A 457 -16.70 14.87 -10.26
N TRP A 458 -17.28 15.18 -11.42
CA TRP A 458 -16.93 16.39 -12.16
C TRP A 458 -17.33 17.68 -11.43
N SER A 459 -18.47 17.72 -10.73
CA SER A 459 -18.90 18.91 -9.98
C SER A 459 -17.88 19.32 -8.92
N ASP A 460 -17.42 18.33 -8.16
CA ASP A 460 -16.55 18.52 -7.00
C ASP A 460 -15.15 18.88 -7.49
N PHE A 461 -14.64 18.14 -8.48
CA PHE A 461 -13.38 18.46 -9.16
C PHE A 461 -13.37 19.89 -9.71
N ARG A 462 -14.48 20.29 -10.37
CA ARG A 462 -14.64 21.63 -10.95
C ARG A 462 -14.62 22.71 -9.87
N GLN A 463 -15.25 22.46 -8.72
CA GLN A 463 -15.28 23.38 -7.58
C GLN A 463 -13.90 23.50 -6.93
N THR A 464 -13.21 22.37 -6.71
CA THR A 464 -11.85 22.34 -6.17
C THR A 464 -10.87 23.08 -7.07
N LEU A 465 -10.91 22.86 -8.39
CA LEU A 465 -10.06 23.62 -9.32
C LEU A 465 -10.31 25.12 -9.23
N LYS A 466 -11.58 25.53 -9.23
CA LYS A 466 -11.95 26.95 -9.09
C LYS A 466 -11.39 27.56 -7.80
N ARG A 467 -11.53 26.84 -6.67
CA ARG A 467 -10.97 27.26 -5.38
C ARG A 467 -9.45 27.39 -5.42
N THR A 468 -8.78 26.36 -5.93
CA THR A 468 -7.30 26.31 -6.04
C THR A 468 -6.75 27.44 -6.90
N THR A 469 -7.48 27.85 -7.94
CA THR A 469 -7.08 28.93 -8.86
C THR A 469 -7.62 30.30 -8.45
N ASN A 470 -8.03 30.49 -7.19
CA ASN A 470 -8.63 31.73 -6.68
C ASN A 470 -9.74 32.29 -7.60
N GLN A 471 -10.66 31.42 -8.02
CA GLN A 471 -11.81 31.71 -8.88
C GLN A 471 -11.48 32.20 -10.30
N ALA A 472 -10.27 31.97 -10.82
CA ALA A 472 -9.87 32.31 -12.19
C ALA A 472 -10.86 31.83 -13.27
N SER A 473 -10.96 32.54 -14.39
CA SER A 473 -11.87 32.17 -15.49
C SER A 473 -11.53 30.80 -16.10
N TRP A 474 -12.52 30.07 -16.62
CA TRP A 474 -12.28 28.72 -17.20
C TRP A 474 -11.28 28.72 -18.34
N LEU A 475 -11.31 29.75 -19.19
CA LEU A 475 -10.33 29.91 -20.27
C LEU A 475 -8.90 30.04 -19.72
N ARG A 476 -8.73 30.75 -18.60
CA ARG A 476 -7.44 30.92 -17.94
C ARG A 476 -6.97 29.62 -17.29
N ILE A 477 -7.86 28.91 -16.59
CA ILE A 477 -7.56 27.61 -15.99
C ILE A 477 -7.14 26.60 -17.05
N LEU A 478 -7.88 26.48 -18.15
CA LEU A 478 -7.56 25.53 -19.22
C LEU A 478 -6.23 25.85 -19.90
N ARG A 479 -5.94 27.15 -20.16
CA ARG A 479 -4.64 27.58 -20.70
C ARG A 479 -3.49 27.27 -19.75
N ALA A 480 -3.67 27.54 -18.45
CA ALA A 480 -2.69 27.26 -17.42
C ALA A 480 -2.40 25.76 -17.29
N LEU A 481 -3.45 24.92 -17.24
CA LEU A 481 -3.30 23.46 -17.21
C LEU A 481 -2.61 22.92 -18.47
N TYR A 482 -2.97 23.45 -19.64
CA TYR A 482 -2.32 23.11 -20.91
C TYR A 482 -0.84 23.45 -20.90
N ALA A 483 -0.48 24.66 -20.45
CA ALA A 483 0.91 25.10 -20.37
C ALA A 483 1.71 24.30 -19.32
N GLY A 484 1.11 24.00 -18.16
CA GLY A 484 1.71 23.15 -17.13
C GLY A 484 1.96 21.72 -17.64
N TYR A 485 0.98 21.14 -18.34
CA TYR A 485 1.11 19.82 -18.97
C TYR A 485 2.29 19.77 -19.96
N HIS A 486 2.44 20.78 -20.83
CA HIS A 486 3.53 20.79 -21.80
C HIS A 486 4.92 20.98 -21.18
N ARG A 487 5.03 21.71 -20.07
CA ARG A 487 6.29 21.79 -19.30
C ARG A 487 6.66 20.44 -18.70
N MET A 488 5.71 19.79 -18.04
CA MET A 488 5.88 18.45 -17.48
C MET A 488 6.28 17.43 -18.56
N ALA A 489 5.53 17.39 -19.67
CA ALA A 489 5.79 16.46 -20.76
C ALA A 489 7.15 16.69 -21.43
N ALA A 490 7.59 17.94 -21.56
CA ALA A 490 8.92 18.26 -22.11
C ALA A 490 10.05 17.78 -21.17
N ILE A 491 9.88 17.93 -19.85
CA ILE A 491 10.84 17.44 -18.86
C ILE A 491 10.91 15.91 -18.89
N ASP A 492 9.78 15.21 -18.83
CA ASP A 492 9.75 13.74 -18.90
C ASP A 492 10.31 13.21 -20.23
N GLN A 493 10.07 13.91 -21.34
CA GLN A 493 10.64 13.55 -22.65
C GLN A 493 12.16 13.75 -22.68
N ALA A 494 12.66 14.86 -22.15
CA ALA A 494 14.09 15.13 -22.08
C ALA A 494 14.80 14.11 -21.18
N GLU A 495 14.17 13.70 -20.07
CA GLU A 495 14.68 12.67 -19.17
C GLU A 495 14.82 11.30 -19.87
N ASN A 496 13.83 10.89 -20.66
CA ASN A 496 13.92 9.68 -21.49
C ASN A 496 15.07 9.73 -22.51
N ILE A 497 15.37 10.90 -23.07
CA ILE A 497 16.53 11.08 -23.96
C ILE A 497 17.82 10.89 -23.14
N CYS A 498 17.91 11.46 -21.94
CA CYS A 498 19.05 11.28 -21.05
C CYS A 498 19.32 9.79 -20.74
N HIS A 499 18.28 8.99 -20.49
CA HIS A 499 18.42 7.55 -20.21
C HIS A 499 19.17 6.80 -21.30
N ARG A 500 18.90 7.14 -22.56
CA ARG A 500 19.61 6.56 -23.70
C ARG A 500 21.00 7.18 -23.85
N VAL A 501 21.11 8.51 -23.87
CA VAL A 501 22.38 9.18 -24.17
C VAL A 501 23.47 8.87 -23.15
N ARG A 502 23.14 8.72 -21.86
CA ARG A 502 24.11 8.31 -20.82
C ARG A 502 24.81 6.98 -21.15
N ALA A 503 24.12 6.07 -21.82
CA ALA A 503 24.67 4.77 -22.20
C ALA A 503 25.76 4.87 -23.27
N PHE A 504 25.71 5.92 -24.10
CA PHE A 504 26.55 6.08 -25.28
C PHE A 504 27.50 7.29 -25.20
N GLU A 505 27.33 8.23 -24.26
CA GLU A 505 28.17 9.43 -24.20
C GLU A 505 29.64 9.09 -23.90
N SER A 506 30.54 9.70 -24.67
CA SER A 506 32.00 9.51 -24.53
C SER A 506 32.52 10.15 -23.23
N ARG A 507 31.88 11.23 -22.79
CA ARG A 507 32.22 11.95 -21.55
C ARG A 507 31.03 11.90 -20.57
N PRO A 508 31.04 10.98 -19.59
CA PRO A 508 29.96 10.83 -18.62
C PRO A 508 29.54 12.15 -17.95
N GLY A 509 28.24 12.37 -17.82
CA GLY A 509 27.64 13.56 -17.21
C GLY A 509 27.55 14.78 -18.13
N THR A 510 27.77 14.62 -19.45
CA THR A 510 27.58 15.70 -20.40
C THR A 510 26.10 15.98 -20.61
N VAL A 511 25.30 14.93 -20.82
CA VAL A 511 23.84 15.07 -20.96
C VAL A 511 23.16 15.54 -19.66
N ASP A 512 23.68 15.17 -18.48
CA ASP A 512 23.14 15.61 -17.18
C ASP A 512 23.25 17.13 -16.97
N ARG A 513 24.39 17.71 -17.37
CA ARG A 513 24.59 19.16 -17.33
C ARG A 513 23.63 19.87 -18.28
N LEU A 514 23.45 19.31 -19.48
CA LEU A 514 22.50 19.82 -20.46
C LEU A 514 21.06 19.77 -19.92
N PHE A 515 20.66 18.64 -19.34
CA PHE A 515 19.32 18.45 -18.76
C PHE A 515 19.06 19.43 -17.62
N THR A 516 20.01 19.62 -16.71
CA THR A 516 19.89 20.59 -15.60
C THR A 516 19.68 22.01 -16.11
N GLN A 517 20.38 22.40 -17.19
CA GLN A 517 20.19 23.71 -17.83
C GLN A 517 18.82 23.81 -18.50
N PHE A 518 18.39 22.75 -19.20
CA PHE A 518 17.07 22.67 -19.83
C PHE A 518 15.93 22.85 -18.83
N VAL A 519 15.93 22.12 -17.71
CA VAL A 519 14.87 22.23 -16.67
C VAL A 519 14.77 23.67 -16.13
N ARG A 520 15.92 24.32 -15.85
CA ARG A 520 15.95 25.73 -15.41
C ARG A 520 15.38 26.70 -16.46
N ARG A 521 15.61 26.42 -17.75
CA ARG A 521 15.08 27.23 -18.85
C ARG A 521 13.58 27.01 -19.05
N VAL A 522 13.11 25.77 -18.92
CA VAL A 522 11.67 25.42 -18.98
C VAL A 522 10.90 26.09 -17.83
N GLU A 523 11.47 26.11 -16.62
CA GLU A 523 10.85 26.80 -15.47
C GLU A 523 10.63 28.30 -15.74
N ARG A 524 11.55 28.94 -16.46
CA ARG A 524 11.52 30.37 -16.77
C ARG A 524 10.84 30.69 -18.11
N ALA A 525 10.36 29.69 -18.83
CA ALA A 525 9.79 29.87 -20.17
C ALA A 525 8.46 30.64 -20.10
N ALA A 526 8.35 31.70 -20.91
CA ALA A 526 7.21 32.61 -20.92
C ALA A 526 5.95 32.01 -21.58
N SER A 527 6.10 31.02 -22.48
CA SER A 527 4.99 30.44 -23.22
C SER A 527 5.22 28.96 -23.56
N THR A 528 4.14 28.28 -23.96
CA THR A 528 4.20 26.88 -24.41
C THR A 528 5.06 26.72 -25.67
N GLU A 529 5.00 27.68 -26.60
CA GLU A 529 5.82 27.69 -27.81
C GLU A 529 7.31 27.80 -27.45
N SER A 530 7.64 28.58 -26.42
CA SER A 530 9.01 28.65 -25.88
C SER A 530 9.47 27.31 -25.33
N VAL A 531 8.59 26.57 -24.64
CA VAL A 531 8.89 25.21 -24.15
C VAL A 531 9.14 24.24 -25.31
N TRP A 532 8.36 24.32 -26.38
CA TRP A 532 8.57 23.47 -27.56
C TRP A 532 9.89 23.78 -28.27
N MET A 533 10.25 25.06 -28.41
CA MET A 533 11.55 25.46 -28.95
C MET A 533 12.69 24.95 -28.08
N LEU A 534 12.59 25.08 -26.76
CA LEU A 534 13.58 24.55 -25.81
C LEU A 534 13.72 23.03 -25.92
N MET A 535 12.61 22.31 -26.10
CA MET A 535 12.63 20.86 -26.25
C MET A 535 13.28 20.42 -27.57
N SER A 536 13.01 21.15 -28.66
CA SER A 536 13.70 20.94 -29.94
C SER A 536 15.20 21.20 -29.81
N GLU A 537 15.58 22.33 -29.22
CA GLU A 537 16.98 22.68 -28.98
C GLU A 537 17.69 21.64 -28.12
N PHE A 538 17.05 21.17 -27.05
CA PHE A 538 17.60 20.12 -26.19
C PHE A 538 17.82 18.83 -26.98
N ARG A 539 16.89 18.44 -27.85
CA ARG A 539 17.05 17.25 -28.70
C ARG A 539 18.24 17.39 -29.63
N ASP A 540 18.34 18.52 -30.35
CA ASP A 540 19.44 18.77 -31.27
C ASP A 540 20.79 18.76 -30.53
N GLN A 541 20.84 19.37 -29.34
CA GLN A 541 22.03 19.37 -28.48
C GLN A 541 22.37 17.98 -27.96
N ALA A 542 21.38 17.16 -27.60
CA ALA A 542 21.57 15.80 -27.13
C ALA A 542 22.05 14.86 -28.27
N GLU A 543 21.53 15.03 -29.48
CA GLU A 543 21.96 14.29 -30.68
C GLU A 543 23.39 14.68 -31.12
N ALA A 544 23.81 15.90 -30.82
CA ALA A 544 25.17 16.39 -31.10
C ALA A 544 26.22 15.97 -30.04
N ILE A 545 25.83 15.29 -28.96
CA ILE A 545 26.78 14.79 -27.95
C ILE A 545 27.67 13.71 -28.58
N GLU A 546 28.97 13.80 -28.34
CA GLU A 546 29.95 12.81 -28.80
C GLU A 546 29.67 11.43 -28.18
N THR A 547 29.42 10.42 -29.00
CA THR A 547 29.09 9.05 -28.57
C THR A 547 30.16 8.02 -28.92
N GLU A 548 30.30 7.00 -28.09
CA GLU A 548 31.10 5.80 -28.34
C GLU A 548 30.21 4.66 -28.87
N ASP A 549 30.74 3.86 -29.79
CA ASP A 549 30.11 2.61 -30.23
C ASP A 549 30.24 1.57 -29.11
N THR A 550 29.14 1.31 -28.43
CA THR A 550 29.08 0.43 -27.26
C THR A 550 27.84 -0.44 -27.33
N ASN A 551 27.87 -1.59 -26.66
CA ASN A 551 26.71 -2.48 -26.53
C ASN A 551 26.20 -2.48 -25.07
N PRO A 552 25.42 -1.47 -24.65
CA PRO A 552 25.06 -1.29 -23.24
C PRO A 552 24.05 -2.32 -22.74
N VAL A 553 24.20 -2.78 -21.50
CA VAL A 553 23.15 -3.59 -20.82
C VAL A 553 21.91 -2.73 -20.62
N ARG A 554 20.74 -3.28 -20.92
CA ARG A 554 19.48 -2.57 -20.77
C ARG A 554 18.82 -2.96 -19.46
N VAL A 555 18.74 -2.00 -18.54
CA VAL A 555 18.23 -2.20 -17.18
C VAL A 555 16.92 -1.48 -17.04
N ARG A 556 15.85 -2.21 -16.69
CA ARG A 556 14.55 -1.61 -16.45
C ARG A 556 14.35 -1.30 -14.98
N ILE A 557 13.87 -0.08 -14.69
CA ILE A 557 13.48 0.34 -13.35
C ILE A 557 11.96 0.21 -13.21
N VAL A 558 11.51 -0.57 -12.23
CA VAL A 558 10.10 -0.74 -11.86
C VAL A 558 9.92 -0.48 -10.37
N GLY A 559 8.68 -0.23 -9.93
CA GLY A 559 8.43 -0.03 -8.51
C GLY A 559 7.36 1.00 -8.17
N GLU A 560 7.42 1.47 -6.93
CA GLU A 560 6.54 2.52 -6.41
C GLU A 560 6.91 3.88 -7.01
N ILE A 561 5.93 4.59 -7.58
CA ILE A 561 6.15 5.79 -8.40
C ILE A 561 6.93 6.89 -7.69
N TRP A 562 6.72 7.11 -6.39
CA TRP A 562 7.39 8.17 -5.67
C TRP A 562 8.87 7.85 -5.47
N VAL A 563 9.17 6.62 -5.05
CA VAL A 563 10.56 6.18 -4.87
C VAL A 563 11.30 6.10 -6.20
N VAL A 564 10.61 5.72 -7.27
CA VAL A 564 11.20 5.68 -8.61
C VAL A 564 11.51 7.08 -9.15
N LEU A 565 10.66 8.09 -8.88
CA LEU A 565 10.82 9.43 -9.44
C LEU A 565 11.59 10.41 -8.55
N GLU A 566 11.66 10.20 -7.23
CA GLU A 566 12.39 11.09 -6.32
C GLU A 566 13.86 10.68 -6.23
N ALA A 567 14.70 11.30 -7.07
CA ALA A 567 16.11 10.94 -7.21
C ALA A 567 16.91 10.94 -5.89
N HIS A 568 16.63 11.86 -4.96
CA HIS A 568 17.34 11.87 -3.68
C HIS A 568 17.05 10.61 -2.84
N ILE A 569 15.85 10.02 -2.99
CA ILE A 569 15.42 8.86 -2.22
C ILE A 569 15.99 7.57 -2.79
N ASN A 570 16.10 7.47 -4.11
CA ASN A 570 16.71 6.31 -4.76
C ASN A 570 18.23 6.46 -5.00
N MET A 571 18.90 7.36 -4.27
CA MET A 571 20.34 7.60 -4.36
C MET A 571 20.82 7.93 -5.79
N HIS A 572 19.99 8.68 -6.52
CA HIS A 572 20.23 9.07 -7.90
C HIS A 572 20.51 7.88 -8.83
N LEU A 573 19.78 6.76 -8.65
CA LEU A 573 20.02 5.48 -9.32
C LEU A 573 20.27 5.62 -10.83
N GLU A 574 19.48 6.41 -11.55
CA GLU A 574 19.66 6.57 -12.99
C GLU A 574 21.00 7.22 -13.38
N SER A 575 21.47 8.17 -12.57
CA SER A 575 22.78 8.79 -12.75
C SER A 575 23.89 7.82 -12.35
N LEU A 576 23.70 7.05 -11.27
CA LEU A 576 24.62 6.00 -10.84
C LEU A 576 24.82 4.95 -11.95
N LEU A 577 23.73 4.44 -12.54
CA LEU A 577 23.77 3.51 -13.66
C LEU A 577 24.46 4.14 -14.89
N GLY A 578 24.16 5.41 -15.18
CA GLY A 578 24.78 6.15 -16.29
C GLY A 578 26.28 6.44 -16.11
N LYS A 579 26.78 6.47 -14.87
CA LYS A 579 28.21 6.60 -14.56
C LYS A 579 28.99 5.31 -14.78
N SER A 580 28.31 4.16 -14.87
CA SER A 580 28.97 2.89 -15.13
C SER A 580 29.68 2.93 -16.48
N THR A 581 30.98 2.66 -16.47
CA THR A 581 31.82 2.63 -17.68
C THR A 581 31.93 1.23 -18.26
N ASP A 582 31.78 0.19 -17.43
CA ASP A 582 31.84 -1.21 -17.83
C ASP A 582 31.01 -2.08 -16.85
N PRO A 583 29.85 -2.63 -17.26
CA PRO A 583 29.22 -2.42 -18.56
C PRO A 583 28.62 -1.01 -18.69
N ARG A 584 28.51 -0.50 -19.92
CA ARG A 584 27.64 0.67 -20.19
C ARG A 584 26.19 0.28 -19.94
N VAL A 585 25.38 1.20 -19.41
CA VAL A 585 23.98 0.92 -19.03
C VAL A 585 23.00 1.83 -19.76
N TRP A 586 22.04 1.22 -20.45
CA TRP A 586 20.85 1.89 -20.97
C TRP A 586 19.69 1.69 -19.98
N VAL A 587 19.30 2.76 -19.31
CA VAL A 587 18.16 2.75 -18.39
C VAL A 587 16.84 2.75 -19.16
N ASP A 588 15.91 1.90 -18.75
CA ASP A 588 14.53 1.85 -19.23
C ASP A 588 13.57 2.12 -18.07
N ARG A 589 12.92 3.28 -18.06
CA ARG A 589 11.89 3.61 -17.05
C ARG A 589 10.62 4.10 -17.73
N GLU A 590 9.56 3.29 -17.69
CA GLU A 590 8.25 3.72 -18.17
C GLU A 590 7.48 4.58 -17.16
N ILE A 591 7.72 4.41 -15.86
CA ILE A 591 7.04 5.21 -14.84
C ILE A 591 7.44 6.67 -14.97
N SER A 592 6.49 7.56 -15.24
CA SER A 592 6.67 9.03 -15.28
C SER A 592 5.38 9.73 -14.91
N VAL A 593 5.46 11.02 -14.58
CA VAL A 593 4.28 11.81 -14.21
C VAL A 593 3.35 11.98 -15.41
N THR A 594 3.89 12.23 -16.60
CA THR A 594 3.12 12.34 -17.85
C THR A 594 2.43 11.04 -18.19
N GLN A 595 3.11 9.89 -18.09
CA GLN A 595 2.46 8.60 -18.30
C GLN A 595 1.36 8.34 -17.27
N TRP A 596 1.59 8.66 -16.00
CA TRP A 596 0.54 8.54 -14.97
C TRP A 596 -0.67 9.42 -15.30
N PHE A 597 -0.44 10.66 -15.75
CA PHE A 597 -1.47 11.60 -16.17
C PHE A 597 -2.27 11.06 -17.36
N HIS A 598 -1.60 10.51 -18.38
CA HIS A 598 -2.27 9.85 -19.51
C HIS A 598 -3.03 8.61 -19.08
N LYS A 599 -2.51 7.80 -18.15
CA LYS A 599 -3.18 6.56 -17.71
C LYS A 599 -4.42 6.81 -16.85
N ASN A 600 -4.49 7.94 -16.13
CA ASN A 600 -5.48 8.14 -15.05
C ASN A 600 -6.37 9.39 -15.20
N LEU A 601 -5.95 10.42 -15.94
CA LEU A 601 -6.70 11.67 -16.08
C LEU A 601 -7.11 11.95 -17.52
N PHE A 602 -6.19 11.81 -18.48
CA PHE A 602 -6.44 12.06 -19.91
C PHE A 602 -5.93 10.91 -20.79
N PRO A 603 -6.70 9.80 -20.90
CA PRO A 603 -6.32 8.62 -21.66
C PRO A 603 -6.07 8.90 -23.13
N THR A 604 -4.79 8.78 -23.53
CA THR A 604 -4.38 8.69 -24.93
C THR A 604 -4.55 7.26 -25.43
N ARG A 605 -4.71 7.08 -26.75
CA ARG A 605 -4.87 5.75 -27.36
C ARG A 605 -3.66 4.85 -27.09
N GLU A 606 -2.47 5.41 -27.25
CA GLU A 606 -1.19 4.72 -27.02
C GLU A 606 -1.04 4.28 -25.56
N ALA A 607 -1.22 5.19 -24.59
CA ALA A 607 -1.11 4.86 -23.18
C ALA A 607 -2.16 3.81 -22.74
N THR A 608 -3.35 3.87 -23.32
CA THR A 608 -4.42 2.89 -23.07
C THR A 608 -4.04 1.51 -23.61
N GLU A 609 -3.46 1.43 -24.80
CA GLU A 609 -3.06 0.16 -25.41
C GLU A 609 -1.85 -0.45 -24.67
N ARG A 610 -0.83 0.36 -24.36
CA ARG A 610 0.31 -0.08 -23.54
C ARG A 610 -0.14 -0.58 -22.17
N LYS A 611 -1.10 0.10 -21.53
CA LYS A 611 -1.69 -0.35 -20.26
C LYS A 611 -2.36 -1.72 -20.39
N LYS A 612 -3.10 -1.99 -21.48
CA LYS A 612 -3.69 -3.32 -21.71
C LYS A 612 -2.63 -4.40 -21.91
N GLN A 613 -1.59 -4.12 -22.69
CA GLN A 613 -0.49 -5.05 -22.92
C GLN A 613 0.17 -5.47 -21.60
N ILE A 614 0.49 -4.49 -20.74
CA ILE A 614 1.08 -4.74 -19.42
C ILE A 614 0.12 -5.53 -18.53
N GLN A 615 -1.18 -5.19 -18.56
CA GLN A 615 -2.20 -5.91 -17.79
C GLN A 615 -2.40 -7.36 -18.25
N GLN A 616 -2.26 -7.62 -19.56
CA GLN A 616 -2.32 -8.95 -20.16
C GLN A 616 -1.08 -9.78 -19.77
N ALA A 617 0.12 -9.19 -19.84
CA ALA A 617 1.35 -9.85 -19.41
C ALA A 617 1.35 -10.17 -17.92
N ALA A 618 0.74 -9.32 -17.08
CA ALA A 618 0.60 -9.57 -15.65
C ALA A 618 -0.48 -10.62 -15.32
N LEU A 619 -1.47 -10.86 -16.20
CA LEU A 619 -2.67 -11.64 -15.89
C LEU A 619 -2.39 -13.08 -15.39
N PRO A 620 -1.41 -13.83 -15.93
CA PRO A 620 -1.09 -15.18 -15.45
C PRO A 620 -0.54 -15.18 -14.01
N TYR A 621 0.14 -14.12 -13.60
CA TYR A 621 0.86 -14.05 -12.34
C TYR A 621 0.10 -13.24 -11.27
N LEU A 622 -0.59 -12.17 -11.67
CA LEU A 622 -1.38 -11.28 -10.81
C LEU A 622 -2.64 -10.77 -11.55
N GLY A 623 -3.71 -11.57 -11.49
CA GLY A 623 -4.93 -11.29 -12.25
C GLY A 623 -5.80 -10.17 -11.68
N THR A 624 -5.74 -9.96 -10.36
CA THR A 624 -6.50 -8.92 -9.67
C THR A 624 -5.62 -7.71 -9.40
N ASP A 625 -6.16 -6.51 -9.63
CA ASP A 625 -5.45 -5.27 -9.29
C ASP A 625 -5.33 -5.11 -7.76
N VAL A 626 -4.11 -4.92 -7.27
CA VAL A 626 -3.79 -4.72 -5.85
C VAL A 626 -3.65 -3.23 -5.48
N GLY A 627 -3.86 -2.32 -6.44
CA GLY A 627 -3.61 -0.89 -6.29
C GLY A 627 -2.14 -0.53 -6.43
N GLY A 628 -1.82 0.77 -6.29
CA GLY A 628 -0.45 1.25 -6.50
C GLY A 628 0.11 0.85 -7.87
N HIS A 629 1.39 0.46 -7.91
CA HIS A 629 2.07 0.05 -9.13
C HIS A 629 2.34 -1.47 -9.19
N GLY A 630 1.88 -2.28 -8.21
CA GLY A 630 2.29 -3.68 -8.10
C GLY A 630 1.99 -4.53 -9.35
N ARG A 631 0.78 -4.41 -9.91
CA ARG A 631 0.43 -5.10 -11.17
C ARG A 631 1.21 -4.57 -12.37
N PHE A 632 1.55 -3.29 -12.36
CA PHE A 632 2.36 -2.66 -13.40
C PHE A 632 3.80 -3.20 -13.36
N SER A 633 4.40 -3.29 -12.16
CA SER A 633 5.72 -3.85 -11.93
C SER A 633 5.80 -5.33 -12.36
N VAL A 634 4.80 -6.15 -12.01
CA VAL A 634 4.70 -7.56 -12.47
C VAL A 634 4.60 -7.65 -14.00
N GLY A 635 3.71 -6.86 -14.61
CA GLY A 635 3.51 -6.91 -16.06
C GLY A 635 4.72 -6.44 -16.88
N LEU A 636 5.41 -5.39 -16.42
CA LEU A 636 6.64 -4.92 -17.06
C LEU A 636 7.80 -5.91 -16.91
N THR A 637 7.85 -6.64 -15.80
CA THR A 637 8.82 -7.71 -15.58
C THR A 637 8.54 -8.89 -16.51
N ALA A 638 7.29 -9.29 -16.66
CA ALA A 638 6.90 -10.36 -17.59
C ALA A 638 7.15 -10.00 -19.08
N LEU A 639 7.16 -8.71 -19.44
CA LEU A 639 7.48 -8.25 -20.79
C LEU A 639 8.98 -8.03 -21.03
N ALA A 640 9.80 -8.04 -19.98
CA ALA A 640 11.18 -7.56 -20.02
C ALA A 640 12.04 -8.31 -21.05
N THR A 641 12.03 -9.65 -21.02
CA THR A 641 12.83 -10.48 -21.95
C THR A 641 12.39 -10.29 -23.40
N GLN A 642 11.08 -10.16 -23.66
CA GLN A 642 10.55 -9.89 -25.01
C GLN A 642 10.96 -8.52 -25.54
N GLU A 643 11.21 -7.58 -24.63
CA GLU A 643 11.59 -6.20 -24.94
C GLU A 643 13.10 -5.96 -24.91
N GLY A 644 13.90 -7.03 -24.78
CA GLY A 644 15.36 -6.95 -24.79
C GLY A 644 15.94 -6.28 -23.54
N ILE A 645 15.29 -6.46 -22.40
CA ILE A 645 15.79 -6.02 -21.08
C ILE A 645 16.66 -7.13 -20.49
N ASP A 646 17.86 -6.79 -20.02
CA ASP A 646 18.81 -7.75 -19.44
C ASP A 646 18.63 -7.94 -17.93
N GLY A 647 18.08 -6.94 -17.23
CA GLY A 647 17.84 -7.00 -15.79
C GLY A 647 16.82 -5.98 -15.30
N ILE A 648 16.23 -6.27 -14.15
CA ILE A 648 15.27 -5.39 -13.47
C ILE A 648 15.88 -4.85 -12.18
N ILE A 649 15.73 -3.55 -11.95
CA ILE A 649 15.89 -2.96 -10.62
C ILE A 649 14.51 -2.56 -10.10
N HIS A 650 14.08 -3.19 -9.02
CA HIS A 650 12.80 -2.97 -8.37
C HIS A 650 12.97 -2.05 -7.16
N LEU A 651 12.28 -0.90 -7.15
CA LEU A 651 12.35 0.09 -6.08
C LEU A 651 11.03 0.18 -5.32
N MET A 652 11.08 0.02 -4.00
CA MET A 652 9.86 0.16 -3.18
C MET A 652 10.19 0.74 -1.82
N PRO A 653 9.32 1.57 -1.22
CA PRO A 653 9.52 1.97 0.16
C PRO A 653 9.21 0.80 1.08
N PHE A 654 9.85 0.78 2.25
CA PHE A 654 9.50 -0.14 3.32
C PHE A 654 7.98 -0.11 3.60
N THR A 655 7.43 -1.29 3.88
CA THR A 655 5.99 -1.58 4.08
C THR A 655 5.05 -1.34 2.87
N CYS A 656 5.56 -1.07 1.65
CA CYS A 656 4.71 -0.83 0.47
C CYS A 656 3.86 -2.05 0.07
N MET A 657 2.58 -2.07 0.47
CA MET A 657 1.74 -3.27 0.33
C MET A 657 1.60 -3.79 -1.12
N PRO A 658 1.35 -2.95 -2.15
CA PRO A 658 1.27 -3.45 -3.53
C PRO A 658 2.60 -3.97 -4.08
N GLU A 659 3.71 -3.32 -3.75
CA GLU A 659 5.03 -3.73 -4.25
C GLU A 659 5.56 -4.96 -3.50
N ILE A 660 5.19 -5.19 -2.24
CA ILE A 660 5.45 -6.47 -1.54
C ILE A 660 4.81 -7.64 -2.29
N VAL A 661 3.57 -7.47 -2.77
CA VAL A 661 2.91 -8.49 -3.60
C VAL A 661 3.68 -8.70 -4.90
N ALA A 662 4.11 -7.60 -5.55
CA ALA A 662 4.84 -7.67 -6.80
C ALA A 662 6.21 -8.36 -6.63
N GLN A 663 6.98 -7.98 -5.62
CA GLN A 663 8.30 -8.54 -5.28
C GLN A 663 8.21 -10.06 -5.11
N ASN A 664 7.23 -10.52 -4.34
CA ASN A 664 7.02 -11.95 -4.09
C ASN A 664 6.78 -12.74 -5.39
N ILE A 665 6.00 -12.16 -6.31
CA ILE A 665 5.71 -12.75 -7.62
C ILE A 665 6.92 -12.64 -8.57
N MET A 666 7.73 -11.58 -8.44
CA MET A 666 8.93 -11.39 -9.26
C MET A 666 9.99 -12.47 -9.04
N VAL A 667 10.01 -13.15 -7.89
CA VAL A 667 10.87 -14.32 -7.67
C VAL A 667 10.59 -15.39 -8.73
N LYS A 668 9.30 -15.72 -8.93
CA LYS A 668 8.87 -16.67 -9.97
C LYS A 668 9.21 -16.19 -11.37
N LEU A 669 9.00 -14.91 -11.67
CA LEU A 669 9.33 -14.33 -12.98
C LEU A 669 10.83 -14.35 -13.25
N SER A 670 11.65 -14.06 -12.24
CA SER A 670 13.11 -14.10 -12.32
C SER A 670 13.60 -15.50 -12.71
N GLU A 671 13.04 -16.54 -12.10
CA GLU A 671 13.35 -17.94 -12.41
C GLU A 671 12.83 -18.36 -13.79
N GLU A 672 11.56 -18.06 -14.08
CA GLU A 672 10.88 -18.50 -15.30
C GLU A 672 11.48 -17.88 -16.57
N PHE A 673 11.88 -16.61 -16.50
CA PHE A 673 12.46 -15.88 -17.63
C PHE A 673 13.98 -15.81 -17.61
N ASP A 674 14.64 -16.46 -16.64
CA ASP A 674 16.08 -16.36 -16.39
C ASP A 674 16.54 -14.89 -16.44
N LEU A 675 15.83 -14.04 -15.68
CA LEU A 675 15.93 -12.59 -15.69
C LEU A 675 16.38 -12.10 -14.31
N PRO A 676 17.60 -11.57 -14.16
CA PRO A 676 18.06 -11.03 -12.88
C PRO A 676 17.19 -9.87 -12.39
N VAL A 677 16.71 -9.96 -11.14
CA VAL A 677 15.94 -8.91 -10.46
C VAL A 677 16.71 -8.48 -9.20
N LEU A 678 17.01 -7.19 -9.09
CA LEU A 678 17.57 -6.58 -7.89
C LEU A 678 16.51 -5.69 -7.22
N THR A 679 16.08 -6.07 -6.02
CA THR A 679 15.13 -5.26 -5.25
C THR A 679 15.83 -4.39 -4.20
N PHE A 680 15.48 -3.11 -4.17
CA PHE A 680 15.81 -2.19 -3.09
C PHE A 680 14.55 -1.77 -2.34
N ILE A 681 14.55 -2.10 -1.04
CA ILE A 681 13.61 -1.53 -0.08
C ILE A 681 14.23 -0.25 0.46
N ILE A 682 13.62 0.88 0.14
CA ILE A 682 14.12 2.18 0.54
C ILE A 682 13.51 2.59 1.88
N THR A 683 14.40 2.96 2.80
CA THR A 683 14.12 3.53 4.11
C THR A 683 14.89 4.82 4.29
N ASP A 684 14.55 5.55 5.34
CA ASP A 684 15.32 6.68 5.84
C ASP A 684 16.74 6.33 6.36
N GLN A 685 17.02 5.04 6.54
CA GLN A 685 18.31 4.51 7.00
C GLN A 685 19.12 3.86 5.87
N THR A 686 18.63 3.92 4.62
CA THR A 686 19.33 3.32 3.48
C THR A 686 20.64 4.08 3.22
N GLY A 687 21.77 3.37 3.33
CA GLY A 687 23.10 3.94 3.13
C GLY A 687 23.53 3.92 1.65
N GLU A 688 24.08 5.04 1.17
CA GLU A 688 24.52 5.22 -0.22
C GLU A 688 25.59 4.20 -0.65
N ALA A 689 26.66 4.02 0.14
CA ALA A 689 27.76 3.11 -0.22
C ALA A 689 27.31 1.64 -0.39
N GLY A 690 26.41 1.17 0.49
CA GLY A 690 25.85 -0.20 0.39
C GLY A 690 24.89 -0.35 -0.78
N PHE A 691 24.17 0.72 -1.14
CA PHE A 691 23.33 0.77 -2.32
C PHE A 691 24.18 0.68 -3.61
N GLU A 692 25.23 1.51 -3.72
CA GLU A 692 26.14 1.53 -4.88
C GLU A 692 26.81 0.17 -5.11
N THR A 693 27.37 -0.42 -4.06
CA THR A 693 28.05 -1.74 -4.15
C THR A 693 27.13 -2.83 -4.69
N ARG A 694 25.84 -2.81 -4.29
CA ARG A 694 24.85 -3.79 -4.78
C ARG A 694 24.48 -3.55 -6.24
N VAL A 695 24.42 -2.29 -6.68
CA VAL A 695 24.21 -1.95 -8.09
C VAL A 695 25.40 -2.42 -8.93
N GLU A 696 26.63 -2.14 -8.51
CA GLU A 696 27.85 -2.57 -9.20
C GLU A 696 27.89 -4.09 -9.36
N ALA A 697 27.69 -4.85 -8.28
CA ALA A 697 27.66 -6.31 -8.32
C ALA A 697 26.55 -6.85 -9.25
N PHE A 698 25.40 -6.17 -9.31
CA PHE A 698 24.33 -6.54 -10.24
C PHE A 698 24.71 -6.29 -11.70
N LEU A 699 25.38 -5.17 -12.00
CA LEU A 699 25.87 -4.87 -13.34
C LEU A 699 26.93 -5.88 -13.81
N ASP A 700 27.80 -6.34 -12.92
CA ASP A 700 28.76 -7.41 -13.21
C ASP A 700 28.05 -8.71 -13.61
N ILE A 701 27.00 -9.09 -12.88
CA ILE A 701 26.16 -10.27 -13.22
C ILE A 701 25.55 -10.10 -14.62
N LEU A 702 25.01 -8.92 -14.95
CA LEU A 702 24.41 -8.68 -16.27
C LEU A 702 25.45 -8.76 -17.40
N LYS A 703 26.63 -8.19 -17.17
CA LYS A 703 27.75 -8.24 -18.10
C LYS A 703 28.17 -9.68 -18.38
N ASP A 704 28.36 -10.48 -17.33
CA ASP A 704 28.80 -11.88 -17.47
C ASP A 704 27.77 -12.73 -18.21
N ARG A 705 26.48 -12.57 -17.86
CA ARG A 705 25.38 -13.28 -18.54
C ARG A 705 25.31 -12.91 -20.02
N ARG A 706 25.46 -11.63 -20.35
CA ARG A 706 25.47 -11.17 -21.73
C ARG A 706 26.68 -11.69 -22.51
N ASN A 707 27.88 -11.64 -21.94
CA ASN A 707 29.09 -12.20 -22.54
C ASN A 707 28.95 -13.71 -22.77
N GLY A 708 28.28 -14.42 -21.86
CA GLY A 708 27.94 -15.84 -22.02
C GLY A 708 27.01 -16.09 -23.21
N ARG A 709 25.96 -15.27 -23.39
CA ARG A 709 25.04 -15.37 -24.54
C ARG A 709 25.75 -15.12 -25.87
N LEU A 710 26.58 -14.07 -25.95
CA LEU A 710 27.34 -13.77 -27.16
C LEU A 710 28.30 -14.90 -27.55
N LYS A 711 29.00 -15.51 -26.58
CA LYS A 711 29.87 -16.67 -26.83
C LYS A 711 29.11 -17.90 -27.36
N LEU A 712 27.87 -18.10 -26.93
CA LEU A 712 27.03 -19.20 -27.43
C LEU A 712 26.53 -18.92 -28.85
N GLU A 713 26.21 -17.66 -29.17
CA GLU A 713 25.78 -17.24 -30.51
C GLU A 713 26.93 -17.24 -31.54
N GLU A 714 28.16 -16.91 -31.14
CA GLU A 714 29.35 -16.96 -32.00
C GLU A 714 29.90 -18.39 -32.21
N GLY A 715 29.53 -19.33 -31.33
CA GLY A 715 29.96 -20.73 -31.38
C GLY A 715 28.97 -21.70 -32.02
N ALA A 716 27.77 -21.24 -32.40
CA ALA A 716 26.73 -21.98 -33.10
C ALA A 716 26.71 -21.62 -34.60
#